data_AF-Q39U83-F1
#
_entry.id   AF-Q39U83-F1
#
_cell.length_a   1.000
_cell.length_b   1.000
_cell.length_c   1.000
_cell.angle_alpha   90.00
_cell.angle_beta   90.00
_cell.angle_gamma   90.00
#
_symmetry.space_group_name_H-M   'P 1'
#
loop_
_entity.id
_entity.type
_entity.pdbx_description
1 polymer ?
#
loop_
_entity_poly.entity_id
_entity_poly.type
_entity_poly.pdbx_seq_one_letter_code
_entity_poly.pdbx_strand_id
1 'polypeptide(L)'
;MEFYRRILLLIILLLPGVVWGETPPLSVALYYGKQPPVNDLHAFDIVVIDPDSGLTPSEYGSGRSELFAYVSVGEADTARSYTKQMPDRWIIGKNPVWKSKIVDVSSEEWKQFFLDDVVEPLWQAGYRGFFLDTLDSYLIAAPTEAHPRMEAGLVSVVRAIRQRHPEARLILNRGFEIFDRVKDLVYAVAAESLFQNFNTVSGKYGAVDDKDRSWLTSRLNVIRETGVPVIAIDYVDPGNRPLMRETADKIRSLGFTPWVTDKDLAGLGIGSVEVMPRTVLGLYDGGEGAGGDLYFTNLQRYVVMPLNYLGYTVEMHDMREPLPGGVLRGRYAGAVIWPYSTSSGEKQGLKQWVLNCVEQGLPLVFLERFGMNLDNDLTSSLGLGMESYTRLEPPAKVTAKDDMVGFEQQPLPRIDAYLPIRANKGRVLLQLSTANGVTSDAVVITPWGGYVSGPYVVTQLMESQAAWVIDPFRFFGEALKLPLMPVPDTTTENGVRLLLSHVDGDGFTSQAEWPGGKLAAEELRSKILERYRIPTTISFITSILAPDGLYPQKSAQYEEIAHGILALPWIEGASHSFSHPFRWKPDQEDTGLEAEIWHTLNVPGYKFNLESEISGSTKYINERLMPTGKKVRIFQWTGNCLPSQDAVRLTYESGLLNINGGDTIITNSNRTLTAVAPLGISRGKWFQVFAPNQNENVYTELWIRNYYGYRRIMETFSLTESPRRLKPVNIYYHFYSASKEASLTALRQVYDWAMGQRLFGIFTSEYLEKALDFNRTVIARSGDEWLVRNGGSLRQLRIPSRAGFPLLDDDSNLAGYSDLGDSRYLHMGTGGEARVRLTATPSAGVSVESAAARLTDFSRNGKNMRFSLSGYTPFTVKLTGTNGCTIHADNATPYSVKGDTTVTLTEGSHALAITCK
;
A
#
# COMPACT_ATOMS: atom_id res chain seq x y z
N MET A 1 31.71 37.67 52.62
CA MET A 1 32.15 36.99 51.37
C MET A 1 31.40 35.68 51.07
N GLU A 2 30.46 35.22 51.90
CA GLU A 2 29.66 34.01 51.63
C GLU A 2 28.29 34.27 50.95
N PHE A 3 27.80 35.50 50.95
CA PHE A 3 26.50 35.83 50.35
C PHE A 3 26.56 35.97 48.81
N TYR A 4 27.69 36.42 48.27
CA TYR A 4 27.90 36.56 46.81
C TYR A 4 28.19 35.23 46.10
N ARG A 5 28.63 34.19 46.82
CA ARG A 5 28.90 32.86 46.24
C ARG A 5 27.64 32.03 46.02
N ARG A 6 26.55 32.29 46.76
CA ARG A 6 25.27 31.59 46.59
C ARG A 6 24.37 32.17 45.49
N ILE A 7 24.51 33.46 45.17
CA ILE A 7 23.76 34.09 44.08
C ILE A 7 24.36 33.75 42.69
N LEU A 8 25.68 33.53 42.59
CA LEU A 8 26.31 33.12 41.32
C LEU A 8 26.01 31.66 40.93
N LEU A 9 25.69 30.78 41.90
CA LEU A 9 25.30 29.39 41.63
C LEU A 9 23.80 29.22 41.32
N LEU A 10 22.97 30.21 41.62
CA LEU A 10 21.53 30.20 41.28
C LEU A 10 21.21 30.82 39.92
N ILE A 11 22.15 31.55 39.29
CA ILE A 11 21.98 32.13 37.95
C ILE A 11 22.47 31.18 36.83
N ILE A 12 23.25 30.15 37.15
CA ILE A 12 23.69 29.12 36.17
C ILE A 12 22.67 27.96 36.05
N LEU A 13 21.66 27.88 36.93
CA LEU A 13 20.61 26.84 36.93
C LEU A 13 19.28 27.27 36.29
N LEU A 14 19.23 28.44 35.62
CA LEU A 14 18.04 28.99 34.96
C LEU A 14 18.30 29.42 33.50
N LEU A 15 19.29 28.84 32.84
CA LEU A 15 19.28 28.81 31.38
C LEU A 15 18.42 27.60 30.99
N PRO A 16 17.25 27.79 30.35
CA PRO A 16 16.67 26.69 29.59
C PRO A 16 17.77 26.33 28.59
N GLY A 17 18.35 25.15 28.75
CA GLY A 17 19.06 24.51 27.66
C GLY A 17 18.02 24.41 26.56
N VAL A 18 18.07 25.35 25.62
CA VAL A 18 17.45 25.17 24.32
C VAL A 18 18.27 24.00 23.78
N VAL A 19 17.78 22.79 24.01
CA VAL A 19 18.18 21.65 23.21
C VAL A 19 17.71 22.07 21.84
N TRP A 20 18.65 22.52 21.01
CA TRP A 20 18.44 22.59 19.58
C TRP A 20 18.29 21.12 19.16
N GLY A 21 17.09 20.57 19.35
CA GLY A 21 16.69 19.41 18.58
C GLY A 21 16.78 19.89 17.15
N GLU A 22 17.73 19.35 16.38
CA GLU A 22 17.74 19.54 14.95
C GLU A 22 16.36 19.12 14.45
N THR A 23 15.54 20.10 14.04
CA THR A 23 14.31 19.81 13.32
C THR A 23 14.68 18.89 12.17
N PRO A 24 14.02 17.73 12.01
CA PRO A 24 14.37 16.78 10.97
C PRO A 24 14.41 17.51 9.63
N PRO A 25 15.44 17.25 8.80
CA PRO A 25 15.64 17.99 7.57
C PRO A 25 14.42 17.83 6.67
N LEU A 26 13.92 18.95 6.13
CA LEU A 26 12.82 18.99 5.18
C LEU A 26 13.06 17.98 4.06
N SER A 27 12.05 17.15 3.76
CA SER A 27 12.06 16.26 2.60
C SER A 27 11.12 16.78 1.51
N VAL A 28 11.62 16.82 0.27
CA VAL A 28 10.89 17.34 -0.89
C VAL A 28 10.96 16.35 -2.04
N ALA A 29 9.90 16.30 -2.84
CA ALA A 29 9.88 15.69 -4.16
C ALA A 29 9.27 16.66 -5.19
N LEU A 30 9.82 16.68 -6.39
CA LEU A 30 9.23 17.35 -7.55
C LEU A 30 8.87 16.29 -8.59
N TYR A 31 7.60 16.26 -9.02
CA TYR A 31 7.09 15.28 -9.97
C TYR A 31 6.13 15.91 -11.00
N TYR A 32 6.57 16.07 -12.24
CA TYR A 32 5.79 16.67 -13.35
C TYR A 32 5.31 15.64 -14.37
N GLY A 33 5.49 14.34 -14.08
CA GLY A 33 4.89 13.27 -14.88
C GLY A 33 3.36 13.28 -14.83
N LYS A 34 2.72 12.82 -15.91
CA LYS A 34 1.24 12.83 -16.05
C LYS A 34 0.49 11.92 -15.07
N GLN A 35 1.16 10.94 -14.48
CA GLN A 35 0.56 9.96 -13.56
C GLN A 35 1.35 9.90 -12.25
N PRO A 36 1.10 10.85 -11.33
CA PRO A 36 1.81 10.89 -10.05
C PRO A 36 1.59 9.61 -9.23
N PRO A 37 2.65 8.98 -8.69
CA PRO A 37 2.53 7.84 -7.80
C PRO A 37 2.11 8.32 -6.40
N VAL A 38 0.82 8.62 -6.22
CA VAL A 38 0.24 9.27 -5.04
C VAL A 38 0.71 8.65 -3.72
N ASN A 39 0.64 7.32 -3.60
CA ASN A 39 1.06 6.63 -2.39
C ASN A 39 2.53 6.91 -2.07
N ASP A 40 3.44 6.67 -3.02
CA ASP A 40 4.89 6.84 -2.82
C ASP A 40 5.27 8.29 -2.46
N LEU A 41 4.54 9.27 -3.00
CA LEU A 41 4.76 10.68 -2.72
C LEU A 41 4.50 11.05 -1.25
N HIS A 42 3.73 10.28 -0.48
CA HIS A 42 3.55 10.53 0.97
C HIS A 42 4.82 10.30 1.81
N ALA A 43 5.90 9.76 1.22
CA ALA A 43 7.20 9.68 1.90
C ALA A 43 7.82 11.05 2.17
N PHE A 44 7.44 12.09 1.43
CA PHE A 44 8.02 13.42 1.51
C PHE A 44 7.15 14.35 2.37
N ASP A 45 7.72 15.42 2.90
CA ASP A 45 6.93 16.44 3.62
C ASP A 45 6.30 17.43 2.63
N ILE A 46 6.99 17.68 1.51
CA ILE A 46 6.54 18.59 0.44
C ILE A 46 6.64 17.90 -0.91
N VAL A 47 5.58 18.01 -1.70
CA VAL A 47 5.52 17.42 -3.04
C VAL A 47 5.07 18.47 -4.03
N VAL A 48 5.97 18.91 -4.91
CA VAL A 48 5.65 19.84 -5.99
C VAL A 48 5.20 19.05 -7.20
N ILE A 49 4.02 19.37 -7.72
CA ILE A 49 3.46 18.74 -8.92
C ILE A 49 3.08 19.76 -9.97
N ASP A 50 3.02 19.29 -11.22
CA ASP A 50 2.32 20.01 -12.25
C ASP A 50 0.80 19.86 -12.03
N PRO A 51 0.04 20.95 -11.81
CA PRO A 51 -1.41 20.87 -11.62
C PRO A 51 -2.16 20.31 -12.83
N ASP A 52 -1.58 20.33 -14.04
CA ASP A 52 -2.19 19.71 -15.23
C ASP A 52 -2.16 18.17 -15.18
N SER A 53 -1.49 17.56 -14.19
CA SER A 53 -1.64 16.14 -13.87
C SER A 53 -3.05 15.78 -13.38
N GLY A 54 -3.83 16.77 -12.92
CA GLY A 54 -5.18 16.59 -12.39
C GLY A 54 -5.23 16.18 -10.91
N LEU A 55 -4.09 15.89 -10.27
CA LEU A 55 -4.05 15.50 -8.85
C LEU A 55 -4.32 16.70 -7.94
N THR A 56 -5.45 16.67 -7.22
CA THR A 56 -5.81 17.72 -6.25
C THR A 56 -5.43 17.38 -4.82
N PRO A 57 -5.24 18.37 -3.92
CA PRO A 57 -5.04 18.13 -2.49
C PRO A 57 -6.14 17.30 -1.82
N SER A 58 -7.39 17.40 -2.27
CA SER A 58 -8.49 16.55 -1.79
C SER A 58 -8.30 15.07 -2.13
N GLU A 59 -7.79 14.78 -3.34
CA GLU A 59 -7.53 13.40 -3.77
C GLU A 59 -6.24 12.85 -3.17
N TYR A 60 -5.24 13.72 -2.98
CA TYR A 60 -4.00 13.39 -2.27
C TYR A 60 -4.26 13.05 -0.80
N GLY A 61 -5.25 13.69 -0.20
CA GLY A 61 -5.66 13.45 1.18
C GLY A 61 -4.88 14.31 2.18
N SER A 62 -5.42 14.36 3.41
CA SER A 62 -4.80 15.07 4.52
C SER A 62 -3.71 14.23 5.18
N GLY A 63 -2.59 14.84 5.52
CA GLY A 63 -1.52 14.19 6.25
C GLY A 63 -0.31 15.10 6.44
N ARG A 64 0.83 14.50 6.76
CA ARG A 64 2.11 15.22 6.91
C ARG A 64 2.70 15.69 5.57
N SER A 65 2.40 14.99 4.47
CA SER A 65 2.83 15.38 3.13
C SER A 65 1.87 16.40 2.53
N GLU A 66 2.39 17.51 2.02
CA GLU A 66 1.61 18.59 1.42
C GLU A 66 1.92 18.77 -0.07
N LEU A 67 0.88 18.97 -0.88
CA LEU A 67 1.03 19.30 -2.30
C LEU A 67 1.28 20.79 -2.53
N PHE A 68 2.26 21.06 -3.38
CA PHE A 68 2.59 22.38 -3.92
C PHE A 68 2.31 22.38 -5.43
N ALA A 69 1.66 23.43 -5.92
CA ALA A 69 1.45 23.60 -7.35
C ALA A 69 2.66 24.31 -7.99
N TYR A 70 3.19 23.73 -9.06
CA TYR A 70 4.12 24.41 -9.94
C TYR A 70 3.42 25.53 -10.71
N VAL A 71 4.00 26.74 -10.68
CA VAL A 71 3.56 27.88 -11.49
C VAL A 71 4.76 28.64 -12.03
N SER A 72 4.75 28.92 -13.34
CA SER A 72 5.80 29.72 -14.00
C SER A 72 5.38 31.20 -14.01
N VAL A 73 6.20 32.07 -13.39
CA VAL A 73 5.85 33.49 -13.20
C VAL A 73 6.42 34.37 -14.32
N GLY A 74 7.64 34.11 -14.77
CA GLY A 74 8.34 34.88 -15.79
C GLY A 74 8.25 34.33 -17.21
N GLU A 75 7.66 33.15 -17.38
CA GLU A 75 7.44 32.53 -18.69
C GLU A 75 6.04 31.93 -18.81
N ALA A 76 5.50 31.96 -20.03
CA ALA A 76 4.28 31.28 -20.40
C ALA A 76 4.58 30.10 -21.32
N ASP A 77 4.27 28.90 -20.85
CA ASP A 77 4.36 27.67 -21.63
C ASP A 77 3.23 27.62 -22.66
N THR A 78 3.59 27.42 -23.92
CA THR A 78 2.66 27.34 -25.06
C THR A 78 1.66 26.19 -24.97
N ALA A 79 1.94 25.15 -24.18
CA ALA A 79 1.04 24.02 -23.96
C ALA A 79 -0.11 24.34 -22.98
N ARG A 80 0.04 25.34 -22.12
CA ARG A 80 -0.94 25.68 -21.09
C ARG A 80 -2.22 26.26 -21.71
N SER A 81 -3.35 25.89 -21.12
CA SER A 81 -4.68 26.36 -21.58
C SER A 81 -4.82 27.89 -21.49
N TYR A 82 -4.30 28.49 -20.42
CA TYR A 82 -4.37 29.93 -20.17
C TYR A 82 -3.47 30.74 -21.13
N THR A 83 -2.36 30.16 -21.62
CA THR A 83 -1.43 30.86 -22.53
C THR A 83 -2.08 31.25 -23.85
N LYS A 84 -3.12 30.52 -24.28
CA LYS A 84 -3.88 30.86 -25.50
C LYS A 84 -4.63 32.19 -25.40
N GLN A 85 -4.91 32.65 -24.19
CA GLN A 85 -5.68 33.86 -23.92
C GLN A 85 -4.79 35.09 -23.71
N MET A 86 -3.47 34.90 -23.67
CA MET A 86 -2.51 35.97 -23.38
C MET A 86 -2.31 36.91 -24.58
N PRO A 87 -2.47 38.23 -24.41
CA PRO A 87 -2.10 39.21 -25.41
C PRO A 87 -0.60 39.19 -25.73
N ASP A 88 -0.24 39.23 -27.02
CA ASP A 88 1.17 39.25 -27.45
C ASP A 88 1.96 40.46 -26.90
N ARG A 89 1.28 41.56 -26.53
CA ARG A 89 1.91 42.75 -25.91
C ARG A 89 2.58 42.46 -24.56
N TRP A 90 2.23 41.36 -23.88
CA TRP A 90 2.88 40.96 -22.64
C TRP A 90 4.20 40.22 -22.87
N ILE A 91 4.52 39.84 -24.12
CA ILE A 91 5.66 39.00 -24.43
C ILE A 91 6.86 39.89 -24.81
N ILE A 92 7.95 39.74 -24.06
CA ILE A 92 9.19 40.51 -24.27
C ILE A 92 10.30 39.69 -24.92
N GLY A 93 10.14 38.36 -24.98
CA GLY A 93 11.12 37.47 -25.57
C GLY A 93 10.64 36.03 -25.66
N LYS A 94 11.54 35.14 -26.07
CA LYS A 94 11.32 33.70 -26.12
C LYS A 94 12.51 33.00 -25.49
N ASN A 95 12.25 31.91 -24.78
CA ASN A 95 13.30 31.02 -24.31
C ASN A 95 13.47 29.90 -25.36
N PRO A 96 14.55 29.90 -26.16
CA PRO A 96 14.73 28.90 -27.21
C PRO A 96 14.95 27.48 -26.67
N VAL A 97 15.41 27.37 -25.41
CA VAL A 97 15.67 26.09 -24.74
C VAL A 97 14.36 25.39 -24.37
N TRP A 98 13.45 26.11 -23.71
CA TRP A 98 12.18 25.57 -23.22
C TRP A 98 10.99 25.84 -24.15
N LYS A 99 11.22 26.54 -25.26
CA LYS A 99 10.20 26.92 -26.26
C LYS A 99 9.02 27.69 -25.67
N SER A 100 9.25 28.40 -24.56
CA SER A 100 8.29 29.22 -23.85
C SER A 100 8.38 30.70 -24.28
N LYS A 101 7.35 31.49 -23.93
CA LYS A 101 7.32 32.94 -24.15
C LYS A 101 7.70 33.66 -22.84
N ILE A 102 8.67 34.56 -22.87
CA ILE A 102 9.09 35.35 -21.70
C ILE A 102 8.18 36.58 -21.57
N VAL A 103 7.64 36.82 -20.38
CA VAL A 103 6.63 37.86 -20.14
C VAL A 103 7.19 39.11 -19.48
N ASP A 104 6.56 40.27 -19.71
CA ASP A 104 6.79 41.50 -18.95
C ASP A 104 6.15 41.39 -17.56
N VAL A 105 6.90 40.85 -16.59
CA VAL A 105 6.45 40.69 -15.20
C VAL A 105 6.20 42.02 -14.47
N SER A 106 6.53 43.16 -15.10
CA SER A 106 6.21 44.49 -14.57
C SER A 106 4.85 45.04 -15.03
N SER A 107 4.17 44.36 -15.97
CA SER A 107 2.82 44.72 -16.39
C SER A 107 1.81 44.44 -15.28
N GLU A 108 1.01 45.45 -14.93
CA GLU A 108 -0.07 45.30 -13.96
C GLU A 108 -1.15 44.34 -14.47
N GLU A 109 -1.41 44.33 -15.77
CA GLU A 109 -2.40 43.42 -16.37
C GLU A 109 -1.92 41.96 -16.35
N TRP A 110 -0.63 41.71 -16.57
CA TRP A 110 -0.05 40.38 -16.36
C TRP A 110 -0.19 39.95 -14.89
N LYS A 111 0.14 40.84 -13.95
CA LYS A 111 0.02 40.54 -12.51
C LYS A 111 -1.41 40.15 -12.14
N GLN A 112 -2.42 40.90 -12.57
CA GLN A 112 -3.82 40.57 -12.26
C GLN A 112 -4.23 39.24 -12.90
N PHE A 113 -3.89 39.02 -14.17
CA PHE A 113 -4.14 37.73 -14.85
C PHE A 113 -3.49 36.55 -14.12
N PHE A 114 -2.22 36.67 -13.73
CA PHE A 114 -1.52 35.61 -13.01
C PHE A 114 -2.20 35.29 -11.67
N LEU A 115 -2.65 36.32 -10.94
CA LEU A 115 -3.33 36.12 -9.67
C LEU A 115 -4.74 35.54 -9.84
N ASP A 116 -5.52 36.05 -10.79
CA ASP A 116 -6.95 35.72 -10.97
C ASP A 116 -7.15 34.41 -11.74
N ASP A 117 -6.36 34.16 -12.78
CA ASP A 117 -6.56 33.06 -13.73
C ASP A 117 -5.60 31.88 -13.50
N VAL A 118 -4.50 32.07 -12.76
CA VAL A 118 -3.53 31.00 -12.45
C VAL A 118 -3.56 30.63 -10.97
N VAL A 119 -3.34 31.60 -10.06
CA VAL A 119 -3.22 31.30 -8.62
C VAL A 119 -4.58 31.01 -7.97
N GLU A 120 -5.61 31.83 -8.24
CA GLU A 120 -6.91 31.68 -7.59
C GLU A 120 -7.59 30.32 -7.89
N PRO A 121 -7.62 29.81 -9.13
CA PRO A 121 -8.22 28.50 -9.41
C PRO A 121 -7.52 27.36 -8.66
N LEU A 122 -6.18 27.43 -8.52
CA LEU A 122 -5.40 26.45 -7.76
C LEU A 122 -5.69 26.57 -6.25
N TRP A 123 -5.84 27.79 -5.72
CA TRP A 123 -6.24 27.99 -4.34
C TRP A 123 -7.62 27.38 -4.05
N GLN A 124 -8.59 27.58 -4.94
CA GLN A 124 -9.93 27.01 -4.86
C GLN A 124 -9.93 25.48 -5.00
N ALA A 125 -9.02 24.93 -5.80
CA ALA A 125 -8.77 23.48 -5.88
C ALA A 125 -8.14 22.88 -4.60
N GLY A 126 -7.73 23.74 -3.65
CA GLY A 126 -7.28 23.34 -2.33
C GLY A 126 -5.77 23.48 -2.09
N TYR A 127 -4.98 23.93 -3.07
CA TYR A 127 -3.54 24.11 -2.87
C TYR A 127 -3.27 25.23 -1.86
N ARG A 128 -2.28 25.02 -0.99
CA ARG A 128 -1.78 26.00 -0.02
C ARG A 128 -0.30 26.30 -0.18
N GLY A 129 0.37 25.58 -1.07
CA GLY A 129 1.77 25.80 -1.43
C GLY A 129 1.93 26.06 -2.92
N PHE A 130 2.84 26.98 -3.28
CA PHE A 130 3.15 27.32 -4.67
C PHE A 130 4.67 27.32 -4.88
N PHE A 131 5.12 26.63 -5.92
CA PHE A 131 6.49 26.67 -6.41
C PHE A 131 6.55 27.67 -7.57
N LEU A 132 7.19 28.82 -7.33
CA LEU A 132 7.27 29.95 -8.25
C LEU A 132 8.54 29.82 -9.10
N ASP A 133 8.37 29.48 -10.36
CA ASP A 133 9.46 29.28 -11.30
C ASP A 133 9.69 30.49 -12.22
N THR A 134 10.81 30.46 -12.96
CA THR A 134 11.18 31.43 -14.00
C THR A 134 11.34 32.88 -13.51
N LEU A 135 11.72 33.04 -12.25
CA LEU A 135 11.91 34.35 -11.59
C LEU A 135 13.14 35.14 -12.13
N ASP A 136 13.97 34.51 -12.96
CA ASP A 136 15.18 35.09 -13.54
C ASP A 136 15.14 35.16 -15.08
N SER A 137 14.06 34.69 -15.73
CA SER A 137 13.96 34.66 -17.20
C SER A 137 14.03 36.04 -17.87
N TYR A 138 13.69 37.11 -17.14
CA TYR A 138 13.84 38.48 -17.65
C TYR A 138 15.31 38.83 -17.95
N LEU A 139 16.29 38.20 -17.30
CA LEU A 139 17.71 38.41 -17.56
C LEU A 139 18.11 38.00 -18.99
N ILE A 140 17.34 37.09 -19.61
CA ILE A 140 17.57 36.60 -20.98
C ILE A 140 17.05 37.59 -22.02
N ALA A 141 15.90 38.24 -21.77
CA ALA A 141 15.15 39.00 -22.77
C ALA A 141 15.13 40.52 -22.56
N ALA A 142 15.14 40.98 -21.30
CA ALA A 142 15.02 42.40 -20.98
C ALA A 142 16.40 43.08 -20.99
N PRO A 143 16.51 44.31 -21.53
CA PRO A 143 17.75 45.07 -21.44
C PRO A 143 18.02 45.47 -19.98
N THR A 144 19.30 45.67 -19.63
CA THR A 144 19.74 45.88 -18.24
C THR A 144 19.04 47.04 -17.54
N GLU A 145 18.75 48.12 -18.25
CA GLU A 145 18.01 49.28 -17.73
C GLU A 145 16.58 48.94 -17.28
N ALA A 146 15.99 47.86 -17.80
CA ALA A 146 14.65 47.40 -17.43
C ALA A 146 14.66 46.45 -16.22
N HIS A 147 15.81 45.89 -15.83
CA HIS A 147 15.92 44.91 -14.75
C HIS A 147 15.30 45.39 -13.42
N PRO A 148 15.56 46.61 -12.91
CA PRO A 148 14.95 47.07 -11.66
C PRO A 148 13.42 47.11 -11.71
N ARG A 149 12.85 47.41 -12.89
CA ARG A 149 11.40 47.43 -13.11
C ARG A 149 10.82 46.01 -13.13
N MET A 150 11.51 45.05 -13.75
CA MET A 150 11.12 43.64 -13.76
C MET A 150 11.18 43.04 -12.34
N GLU A 151 12.27 43.28 -11.62
CA GLU A 151 12.42 42.86 -10.22
C GLU A 151 11.32 43.45 -9.32
N ALA A 152 10.98 44.73 -9.49
CA ALA A 152 9.87 45.35 -8.77
C ALA A 152 8.51 44.71 -9.09
N GLY A 153 8.28 44.32 -10.35
CA GLY A 153 7.12 43.56 -10.78
C GLY A 153 7.01 42.21 -10.07
N LEU A 154 8.08 41.42 -10.08
CA LEU A 154 8.14 40.12 -9.38
C LEU A 154 7.88 40.26 -7.87
N VAL A 155 8.51 41.25 -7.22
CA VAL A 155 8.25 41.52 -5.79
C VAL A 155 6.77 41.87 -5.55
N SER A 156 6.16 42.64 -6.45
CA SER A 156 4.73 42.94 -6.36
C SER A 156 3.86 41.70 -6.52
N VAL A 157 4.20 40.76 -7.42
CA VAL A 157 3.48 39.49 -7.59
C VAL A 157 3.55 38.66 -6.31
N VAL A 158 4.76 38.43 -5.78
CA VAL A 158 4.97 37.62 -4.56
C VAL A 158 4.22 38.20 -3.36
N ARG A 159 4.30 39.52 -3.16
CA ARG A 159 3.57 40.21 -2.09
C ARG A 159 2.06 40.12 -2.29
N ALA A 160 1.56 40.25 -3.51
CA ALA A 160 0.14 40.16 -3.81
C ALA A 160 -0.45 38.76 -3.55
N ILE A 161 0.29 37.68 -3.87
CA ILE A 161 -0.12 36.31 -3.53
C ILE A 161 -0.33 36.19 -2.02
N ARG A 162 0.65 36.59 -1.20
CA ARG A 162 0.57 36.53 0.26
C ARG A 162 -0.49 37.46 0.86
N GLN A 163 -0.72 38.60 0.21
CA GLN A 163 -1.77 39.53 0.64
C GLN A 163 -3.17 38.96 0.43
N ARG A 164 -3.41 38.31 -0.72
CA ARG A 164 -4.68 37.63 -1.01
C ARG A 164 -4.84 36.36 -0.18
N HIS A 165 -3.75 35.61 0.00
CA HIS A 165 -3.71 34.32 0.65
C HIS A 165 -2.63 34.27 1.76
N PRO A 166 -2.92 34.77 2.98
CA PRO A 166 -1.96 34.85 4.08
C PRO A 166 -1.42 33.50 4.61
N GLU A 167 -2.01 32.38 4.21
CA GLU A 167 -1.53 31.03 4.55
C GLU A 167 -0.66 30.42 3.44
N ALA A 168 -0.56 31.05 2.26
CA ALA A 168 0.18 30.50 1.12
C ALA A 168 1.68 30.36 1.42
N ARG A 169 2.22 29.15 1.24
CA ARG A 169 3.66 28.86 1.37
C ARG A 169 4.32 28.95 0.01
N LEU A 170 5.34 29.80 -0.13
CA LEU A 170 5.97 30.08 -1.42
C LEU A 170 7.39 29.51 -1.48
N ILE A 171 7.64 28.62 -2.45
CA ILE A 171 8.99 28.19 -2.80
C ILE A 171 9.42 28.99 -4.01
N LEU A 172 10.53 29.71 -3.93
CA LEU A 172 11.09 30.43 -5.08
C LEU A 172 12.12 29.54 -5.78
N ASN A 173 12.00 29.34 -7.09
CA ASN A 173 13.14 28.81 -7.86
C ASN A 173 14.08 29.96 -8.20
N ARG A 174 15.27 29.94 -7.62
CA ARG A 174 16.26 31.03 -7.64
C ARG A 174 15.69 32.33 -7.06
N GLY A 175 15.40 33.32 -7.91
CA GLY A 175 14.90 34.63 -7.49
C GLY A 175 15.86 35.40 -6.59
N PHE A 176 17.18 35.21 -6.75
CA PHE A 176 18.20 35.79 -5.86
C PHE A 176 18.15 37.33 -5.85
N GLU A 177 17.81 37.95 -6.97
CA GLU A 177 17.76 39.39 -7.16
C GLU A 177 16.64 40.06 -6.35
N ILE A 178 15.57 39.31 -6.05
CA ILE A 178 14.41 39.82 -5.31
C ILE A 178 14.35 39.35 -3.86
N PHE A 179 15.14 38.33 -3.50
CA PHE A 179 15.01 37.59 -2.23
C PHE A 179 15.01 38.50 -1.00
N ASP A 180 15.95 39.43 -0.89
CA ASP A 180 16.05 40.34 0.26
C ASP A 180 14.78 41.18 0.48
N ARG A 181 14.03 41.46 -0.60
CA ARG A 181 12.79 42.24 -0.57
C ARG A 181 11.55 41.41 -0.26
N VAL A 182 11.64 40.07 -0.24
CA VAL A 182 10.50 39.16 -0.02
C VAL A 182 10.77 38.03 0.97
N LYS A 183 11.97 37.93 1.57
CA LYS A 183 12.36 36.82 2.44
C LYS A 183 11.42 36.57 3.62
N ASP A 184 10.69 37.60 4.09
CA ASP A 184 9.65 37.50 5.12
C ASP A 184 8.42 36.67 4.69
N LEU A 185 8.32 36.35 3.39
CA LEU A 185 7.20 35.69 2.75
C LEU A 185 7.56 34.31 2.16
N VAL A 186 8.84 33.95 2.19
CA VAL A 186 9.37 32.78 1.48
C VAL A 186 9.44 31.59 2.43
N TYR A 187 8.88 30.47 1.99
CA TYR A 187 8.92 29.21 2.72
C TYR A 187 10.24 28.45 2.48
N ALA A 188 10.72 28.42 1.23
CA ALA A 188 12.02 27.86 0.86
C ALA A 188 12.52 28.48 -0.46
N VAL A 189 13.81 28.31 -0.77
CA VAL A 189 14.38 28.64 -2.08
C VAL A 189 14.95 27.39 -2.72
N ALA A 190 14.56 27.09 -3.95
CA ALA A 190 15.11 26.03 -4.78
C ALA A 190 16.14 26.59 -5.78
N ALA A 191 17.05 25.75 -6.26
CA ALA A 191 17.89 26.09 -7.41
C ALA A 191 18.36 24.85 -8.19
N GLU A 192 18.55 25.07 -9.50
CA GLU A 192 18.99 24.07 -10.48
C GLU A 192 20.24 24.58 -11.22
N SER A 193 21.35 23.84 -11.34
CA SER A 193 21.72 22.63 -10.59
C SER A 193 23.08 22.83 -9.93
N LEU A 194 23.37 22.05 -8.88
CA LEU A 194 24.53 22.28 -8.03
C LEU A 194 25.74 21.40 -8.39
N PHE A 195 25.55 20.10 -8.61
CA PHE A 195 26.63 19.16 -8.94
C PHE A 195 26.41 18.42 -10.26
N GLN A 196 25.18 18.02 -10.57
CA GLN A 196 24.79 17.29 -11.78
C GLN A 196 23.69 18.06 -12.51
N ASN A 197 23.87 18.26 -13.81
CA ASN A 197 22.93 18.96 -14.68
C ASN A 197 22.52 18.11 -15.88
N PHE A 198 21.54 18.64 -16.61
CA PHE A 198 21.23 18.19 -17.95
C PHE A 198 21.47 19.34 -18.92
N ASN A 199 22.40 19.16 -19.85
CA ASN A 199 22.65 20.13 -20.91
C ASN A 199 21.61 19.95 -22.01
N THR A 200 20.66 20.87 -22.09
CA THR A 200 19.54 20.87 -23.05
C THR A 200 19.97 21.06 -24.50
N VAL A 201 21.14 21.64 -24.76
CA VAL A 201 21.68 21.83 -26.12
C VAL A 201 22.30 20.53 -26.64
N SER A 202 23.11 19.85 -25.82
CA SER A 202 23.73 18.58 -26.21
C SER A 202 22.85 17.36 -25.96
N GLY A 203 21.79 17.50 -25.17
CA GLY A 203 20.90 16.42 -24.76
C GLY A 203 21.56 15.40 -23.82
N LYS A 204 22.48 15.83 -22.94
CA LYS A 204 23.31 14.94 -22.12
C LYS A 204 23.32 15.35 -20.66
N TYR A 205 23.29 14.34 -19.77
CA TYR A 205 23.62 14.51 -18.36
C TYR A 205 25.12 14.76 -18.16
N GLY A 206 25.48 15.58 -17.18
CA GLY A 206 26.88 15.88 -16.89
C GLY A 206 27.08 16.64 -15.59
N ALA A 207 28.33 16.80 -15.20
CA ALA A 207 28.68 17.59 -14.03
C ALA A 207 28.50 19.10 -14.30
N VAL A 208 28.06 19.84 -13.28
CA VAL A 208 28.09 21.31 -13.27
C VAL A 208 29.56 21.76 -13.19
N ASP A 209 29.93 22.79 -13.95
CA ASP A 209 31.29 23.31 -13.91
C ASP A 209 31.62 23.97 -12.56
N ASP A 210 32.91 24.00 -12.22
CA ASP A 210 33.36 24.45 -10.91
C ASP A 210 33.03 25.93 -10.63
N LYS A 211 32.96 26.77 -11.67
CA LYS A 211 32.69 28.20 -11.54
C LYS A 211 31.22 28.43 -11.21
N ASP A 212 30.31 27.81 -11.97
CA ASP A 212 28.87 27.91 -11.78
C ASP A 212 28.46 27.26 -10.45
N ARG A 213 29.06 26.11 -10.10
CA ARG A 213 28.85 25.48 -8.78
C ARG A 213 29.29 26.41 -7.64
N SER A 214 30.47 27.03 -7.75
CA SER A 214 30.97 27.93 -6.69
C SER A 214 30.10 29.18 -6.55
N TRP A 215 29.66 29.75 -7.67
CA TRP A 215 28.73 30.88 -7.69
C TRP A 215 27.40 30.51 -7.02
N LEU A 216 26.79 29.40 -7.42
CA LEU A 216 25.50 28.97 -6.89
C LEU A 216 25.59 28.63 -5.40
N THR A 217 26.63 27.90 -4.99
CA THR A 217 26.89 27.57 -3.58
C THR A 217 26.97 28.84 -2.72
N SER A 218 27.65 29.88 -3.21
CA SER A 218 27.74 31.18 -2.51
C SER A 218 26.38 31.82 -2.32
N ARG A 219 25.54 31.87 -3.37
CA ARG A 219 24.18 32.42 -3.30
C ARG A 219 23.27 31.65 -2.35
N LEU A 220 23.32 30.32 -2.42
CA LEU A 220 22.54 29.44 -1.56
C LEU A 220 22.94 29.56 -0.09
N ASN A 221 24.23 29.70 0.22
CA ASN A 221 24.69 29.92 1.59
C ASN A 221 24.15 31.24 2.18
N VAL A 222 24.14 32.33 1.40
CA VAL A 222 23.56 33.61 1.84
C VAL A 222 22.09 33.45 2.23
N ILE A 223 21.31 32.70 1.45
CA ILE A 223 19.90 32.42 1.76
C ILE A 223 19.79 31.57 3.03
N ARG A 224 20.54 30.47 3.12
CA ARG A 224 20.52 29.56 4.26
C ARG A 224 20.86 30.28 5.57
N GLU A 225 21.78 31.23 5.56
CA GLU A 225 22.16 32.05 6.72
C GLU A 225 21.00 32.91 7.25
N THR A 226 19.96 33.17 6.45
CA THR A 226 18.75 33.85 6.91
C THR A 226 17.76 32.94 7.65
N GLY A 227 18.02 31.63 7.69
CA GLY A 227 17.12 30.62 8.24
C GLY A 227 16.09 30.07 7.25
N VAL A 228 16.05 30.58 6.01
CA VAL A 228 15.19 30.03 4.94
C VAL A 228 15.80 28.72 4.40
N PRO A 229 15.04 27.60 4.39
CA PRO A 229 15.49 26.35 3.80
C PRO A 229 15.88 26.48 2.32
N VAL A 230 16.94 25.78 1.93
CA VAL A 230 17.42 25.73 0.55
C VAL A 230 17.26 24.33 -0.01
N ILE A 231 16.70 24.23 -1.22
CA ILE A 231 16.52 23.00 -1.99
C ILE A 231 17.47 23.04 -3.19
N ALA A 232 18.28 22.01 -3.39
CA ALA A 232 19.08 21.87 -4.61
C ALA A 232 18.52 20.73 -5.47
N ILE A 233 18.18 21.06 -6.72
CA ILE A 233 17.59 20.15 -7.69
C ILE A 233 18.64 19.81 -8.75
N ASP A 234 19.02 18.54 -8.81
CA ASP A 234 20.08 18.04 -9.67
C ASP A 234 19.57 16.93 -10.60
N TYR A 235 20.18 16.84 -11.78
CA TYR A 235 19.70 15.96 -12.84
C TYR A 235 20.68 14.84 -13.15
N VAL A 236 20.21 13.60 -13.00
CA VAL A 236 21.00 12.38 -13.26
C VAL A 236 20.15 11.42 -14.07
N ASP A 237 20.80 10.63 -14.93
CA ASP A 237 20.16 9.55 -15.67
C ASP A 237 19.44 8.56 -14.71
N PRO A 238 18.16 8.23 -14.95
CA PRO A 238 17.40 7.28 -14.14
C PRO A 238 18.09 5.92 -13.87
N GLY A 239 18.90 5.44 -14.83
CA GLY A 239 19.65 4.20 -14.71
C GLY A 239 20.80 4.26 -13.70
N ASN A 240 21.25 5.46 -13.32
CA ASN A 240 22.39 5.67 -12.42
C ASN A 240 21.98 6.14 -11.01
N ARG A 241 21.17 5.32 -10.33
CA ARG A 241 20.78 5.56 -8.92
C ARG A 241 21.96 5.69 -7.94
N PRO A 242 23.10 4.98 -8.10
CA PRO A 242 24.27 5.22 -7.25
C PRO A 242 24.77 6.67 -7.31
N LEU A 243 24.87 7.26 -8.52
CA LEU A 243 25.25 8.66 -8.69
C LEU A 243 24.20 9.63 -8.15
N MET A 244 22.90 9.31 -8.29
CA MET A 244 21.83 10.09 -7.64
C MET A 244 22.02 10.16 -6.12
N ARG A 245 22.33 9.02 -5.49
CA ARG A 245 22.54 8.96 -4.03
C ARG A 245 23.79 9.71 -3.60
N GLU A 246 24.91 9.52 -4.32
CA GLU A 246 26.14 10.27 -4.06
C GLU A 246 25.92 11.79 -4.18
N THR A 247 25.16 12.22 -5.19
CA THR A 247 24.83 13.63 -5.40
C THR A 247 23.94 14.17 -4.30
N ALA A 248 22.90 13.42 -3.89
CA ALA A 248 22.04 13.79 -2.79
C ALA A 248 22.82 13.91 -1.46
N ASP A 249 23.77 13.01 -1.20
CA ASP A 249 24.62 13.05 -0.01
C ASP A 249 25.56 14.27 -0.03
N LYS A 250 26.14 14.62 -1.19
CA LYS A 250 26.97 15.84 -1.34
C LYS A 250 26.16 17.10 -1.04
N ILE A 251 24.96 17.22 -1.61
CA ILE A 251 24.05 18.34 -1.35
C ILE A 251 23.70 18.41 0.14
N ARG A 252 23.34 17.27 0.75
CA ARG A 252 23.00 17.19 2.18
C ARG A 252 24.17 17.61 3.08
N SER A 253 25.41 17.25 2.72
CA SER A 253 26.62 17.65 3.45
C SER A 253 26.86 19.17 3.45
N LEU A 254 26.30 19.89 2.48
CA LEU A 254 26.29 21.35 2.44
C LEU A 254 25.12 21.96 3.22
N GLY A 255 24.32 21.18 3.95
CA GLY A 255 23.16 21.67 4.70
C GLY A 255 21.99 22.13 3.81
N PHE A 256 21.93 21.65 2.57
CA PHE A 256 20.80 21.89 1.67
C PHE A 256 19.92 20.64 1.58
N THR A 257 18.63 20.81 1.26
CA THR A 257 17.71 19.71 0.97
C THR A 257 17.91 19.22 -0.47
N PRO A 258 18.33 17.96 -0.69
CA PRO A 258 18.49 17.43 -2.03
C PRO A 258 17.16 17.00 -2.67
N TRP A 259 17.10 17.16 -3.98
CA TRP A 259 16.23 16.40 -4.86
C TRP A 259 16.98 16.07 -6.16
N VAL A 260 17.36 14.81 -6.35
CA VAL A 260 18.11 14.36 -7.52
C VAL A 260 17.25 13.42 -8.35
N THR A 261 16.92 13.80 -9.58
CA THR A 261 16.00 13.05 -10.44
C THR A 261 16.34 13.21 -11.92
N ASP A 262 15.48 12.76 -12.83
CA ASP A 262 15.64 12.92 -14.27
C ASP A 262 15.24 14.32 -14.76
N LYS A 263 15.69 14.68 -15.97
CA LYS A 263 15.47 16.02 -16.55
C LYS A 263 13.99 16.42 -16.70
N ASP A 264 13.09 15.44 -16.82
CA ASP A 264 11.66 15.68 -17.05
C ASP A 264 10.88 15.70 -15.74
N LEU A 265 11.55 15.51 -14.59
CA LEU A 265 10.93 15.39 -13.27
C LEU A 265 9.82 14.32 -13.29
N ALA A 266 9.99 13.26 -14.07
CA ALA A 266 8.96 12.25 -14.33
C ALA A 266 9.20 10.93 -13.57
N GLY A 267 10.36 10.78 -12.94
CA GLY A 267 10.76 9.68 -12.08
C GLY A 267 10.79 10.07 -10.59
N LEU A 268 10.66 9.06 -9.72
CA LEU A 268 10.90 9.21 -8.29
C LEU A 268 12.41 9.25 -8.00
N GLY A 269 12.89 10.46 -7.76
CA GLY A 269 14.27 10.78 -7.44
C GLY A 269 14.72 10.36 -6.04
N ILE A 270 15.87 10.88 -5.64
CA ILE A 270 16.49 10.68 -4.32
C ILE A 270 16.66 12.04 -3.65
N GLY A 271 16.06 12.21 -2.47
CA GLY A 271 16.19 13.42 -1.68
C GLY A 271 16.76 13.16 -0.27
N SER A 272 16.26 13.89 0.72
CA SER A 272 16.52 13.59 2.14
C SER A 272 16.03 12.18 2.51
N VAL A 273 15.01 11.71 1.80
CA VAL A 273 14.50 10.35 1.84
C VAL A 273 14.57 9.72 0.45
N GLU A 274 14.75 8.40 0.40
CA GLU A 274 14.69 7.58 -0.81
C GLU A 274 13.56 6.56 -0.67
N VAL A 275 12.49 6.68 -1.46
CA VAL A 275 11.41 5.69 -1.46
C VAL A 275 11.96 4.32 -1.89
N MET A 276 11.64 3.28 -1.11
CA MET A 276 11.82 1.90 -1.51
C MET A 276 10.53 1.43 -2.18
N PRO A 277 10.53 1.19 -3.50
CA PRO A 277 9.32 0.82 -4.21
C PRO A 277 8.74 -0.49 -3.66
N ARG A 278 7.43 -0.51 -3.43
CA ARG A 278 6.70 -1.70 -2.97
C ARG A 278 5.75 -2.27 -4.02
N THR A 279 5.53 -1.54 -5.11
CA THR A 279 4.68 -1.99 -6.20
C THR A 279 5.49 -2.84 -7.16
N VAL A 280 5.01 -4.04 -7.43
CA VAL A 280 5.49 -4.90 -8.52
C VAL A 280 4.52 -4.78 -9.69
N LEU A 281 5.03 -4.54 -10.89
CA LEU A 281 4.20 -4.54 -12.09
C LEU A 281 3.91 -5.99 -12.52
N GLY A 282 2.64 -6.39 -12.51
CA GLY A 282 2.19 -7.71 -12.94
C GLY A 282 1.63 -7.68 -14.36
N LEU A 283 2.40 -8.15 -15.33
CA LEU A 283 1.95 -8.27 -16.72
C LEU A 283 1.27 -9.63 -16.92
N TYR A 284 -0.04 -9.59 -17.20
CA TYR A 284 -0.86 -10.77 -17.49
C TYR A 284 -1.50 -10.63 -18.88
N ASP A 285 -1.96 -11.74 -19.46
CA ASP A 285 -2.72 -11.70 -20.71
C ASP A 285 -4.22 -11.71 -20.39
N GLY A 286 -4.97 -10.66 -20.72
CA GLY A 286 -6.42 -10.61 -20.48
C GLY A 286 -7.25 -11.57 -21.34
N GLY A 287 -6.63 -12.32 -22.26
CA GLY A 287 -7.23 -13.52 -22.83
C GLY A 287 -7.28 -14.72 -21.87
N GLU A 288 -6.58 -14.65 -20.73
CA GLU A 288 -6.60 -15.67 -19.68
C GLU A 288 -7.86 -15.54 -18.78
N GLY A 289 -8.44 -16.69 -18.40
CA GLY A 289 -9.51 -16.75 -17.41
C GLY A 289 -10.93 -16.67 -18.00
N ALA A 290 -11.90 -17.21 -17.26
CA ALA A 290 -13.31 -17.23 -17.68
C ALA A 290 -13.85 -15.80 -17.79
N GLY A 291 -14.40 -15.43 -18.95
CA GLY A 291 -14.94 -14.09 -19.22
C GLY A 291 -13.92 -12.94 -19.15
N GLY A 292 -12.61 -13.23 -19.22
CA GLY A 292 -11.55 -12.23 -19.17
C GLY A 292 -11.41 -11.50 -17.82
N ASP A 293 -11.95 -12.07 -16.73
CA ASP A 293 -11.84 -11.48 -15.40
C ASP A 293 -10.47 -11.75 -14.76
N LEU A 294 -9.83 -10.67 -14.30
CA LEU A 294 -8.56 -10.68 -13.57
C LEU A 294 -8.51 -11.71 -12.42
N TYR A 295 -9.64 -11.98 -11.76
CA TYR A 295 -9.77 -12.97 -10.68
C TYR A 295 -9.23 -14.36 -11.08
N PHE A 296 -9.42 -14.74 -12.35
CA PHE A 296 -9.08 -16.07 -12.83
C PHE A 296 -7.66 -16.20 -13.40
N THR A 297 -6.94 -15.08 -13.54
CA THR A 297 -5.58 -15.07 -14.09
C THR A 297 -4.59 -15.76 -13.14
N ASN A 298 -3.61 -16.48 -13.68
CA ASN A 298 -2.63 -17.20 -12.85
C ASN A 298 -1.77 -16.23 -12.01
N LEU A 299 -1.49 -15.05 -12.57
CA LEU A 299 -0.75 -14.02 -11.86
C LEU A 299 -1.53 -13.55 -10.62
N GLN A 300 -2.82 -13.21 -10.75
CA GLN A 300 -3.67 -12.84 -9.61
C GLN A 300 -3.78 -13.97 -8.59
N ARG A 301 -4.02 -15.21 -9.05
CA ARG A 301 -4.29 -16.36 -8.19
C ARG A 301 -3.07 -16.81 -7.39
N TYR A 302 -1.88 -16.77 -8.00
CA TYR A 302 -0.69 -17.40 -7.41
C TYR A 302 0.39 -16.39 -7.01
N VAL A 303 0.66 -15.34 -7.79
CA VAL A 303 1.80 -14.43 -7.52
C VAL A 303 1.50 -13.42 -6.42
N VAL A 304 0.27 -12.92 -6.36
CA VAL A 304 -0.06 -11.78 -5.48
C VAL A 304 0.08 -12.12 -4.01
N MET A 305 -0.33 -13.33 -3.57
CA MET A 305 -0.25 -13.72 -2.15
C MET A 305 1.20 -13.79 -1.63
N PRO A 306 2.15 -14.48 -2.29
CA PRO A 306 3.55 -14.46 -1.88
C PRO A 306 4.17 -13.07 -1.85
N LEU A 307 3.83 -12.21 -2.82
CA LEU A 307 4.30 -10.82 -2.84
C LEU A 307 3.69 -10.00 -1.71
N ASN A 308 2.39 -10.16 -1.41
CA ASN A 308 1.76 -9.51 -0.25
C ASN A 308 2.45 -9.90 1.06
N TYR A 309 2.77 -11.19 1.25
CA TYR A 309 3.56 -11.63 2.41
C TYR A 309 4.92 -10.94 2.45
N LEU A 310 5.63 -10.83 1.33
CA LEU A 310 6.91 -10.13 1.24
C LEU A 310 6.79 -8.61 1.42
N GLY A 311 5.60 -8.06 1.60
CA GLY A 311 5.36 -6.63 1.80
C GLY A 311 5.05 -5.86 0.52
N TYR A 312 4.83 -6.51 -0.61
CA TYR A 312 4.68 -5.88 -1.91
C TYR A 312 3.22 -5.90 -2.39
N THR A 313 2.84 -4.83 -3.06
CA THR A 313 1.58 -4.73 -3.83
C THR A 313 1.84 -5.13 -5.27
N VAL A 314 0.78 -5.46 -6.01
CA VAL A 314 0.88 -5.77 -7.44
C VAL A 314 -0.05 -4.85 -8.21
N GLU A 315 0.52 -4.11 -9.15
CA GLU A 315 -0.23 -3.36 -10.14
C GLU A 315 -0.42 -4.25 -11.37
N MET A 316 -1.66 -4.69 -11.61
CA MET A 316 -1.98 -5.59 -12.70
C MET A 316 -2.17 -4.81 -14.00
N HIS A 317 -1.51 -5.25 -15.07
CA HIS A 317 -1.61 -4.63 -16.38
C HIS A 317 -1.78 -5.70 -17.47
N ASP A 318 -2.80 -5.53 -18.29
CA ASP A 318 -3.09 -6.44 -19.40
C ASP A 318 -2.10 -6.18 -20.54
N MET A 319 -1.35 -7.22 -20.93
CA MET A 319 -0.38 -7.19 -22.03
C MET A 319 -1.02 -6.95 -23.40
N ARG A 320 -2.35 -6.99 -23.50
CA ARG A 320 -3.10 -6.63 -24.69
C ARG A 320 -3.31 -5.11 -24.83
N GLU A 321 -3.07 -4.34 -23.78
CA GLU A 321 -3.11 -2.88 -23.75
C GLU A 321 -1.71 -2.26 -23.98
N PRO A 322 -1.61 -0.96 -24.31
CA PRO A 322 -0.32 -0.29 -24.42
C PRO A 322 0.49 -0.41 -23.12
N LEU A 323 1.70 -0.99 -23.22
CA LEU A 323 2.54 -1.26 -22.06
C LEU A 323 2.95 0.03 -21.32
N PRO A 324 3.15 -0.02 -20.00
CA PRO A 324 3.50 1.17 -19.21
C PRO A 324 4.81 1.81 -19.70
N GLY A 325 4.75 3.10 -20.03
CA GLY A 325 5.90 3.91 -20.47
C GLY A 325 6.53 4.73 -19.33
N GLY A 326 7.50 5.58 -19.70
CA GLY A 326 8.19 6.49 -18.77
C GLY A 326 9.31 5.83 -17.96
N VAL A 327 9.69 6.47 -16.86
CA VAL A 327 10.72 5.98 -15.93
C VAL A 327 10.06 5.02 -14.94
N LEU A 328 10.29 3.71 -15.13
CA LEU A 328 9.69 2.67 -14.30
C LEU A 328 10.54 2.35 -13.07
N ARG A 329 11.87 2.46 -13.20
CA ARG A 329 12.80 2.26 -12.09
C ARG A 329 12.59 3.34 -11.04
N GLY A 330 12.42 2.93 -9.78
CA GLY A 330 12.14 3.85 -8.67
C GLY A 330 10.64 4.05 -8.41
N ARG A 331 9.77 3.70 -9.36
CA ARG A 331 8.32 3.52 -9.13
C ARG A 331 7.96 2.07 -8.84
N TYR A 332 8.60 1.13 -9.53
CA TYR A 332 8.38 -0.30 -9.33
C TYR A 332 9.61 -0.99 -8.72
N ALA A 333 9.34 -1.98 -7.86
CA ALA A 333 10.36 -2.86 -7.29
C ALA A 333 10.94 -3.81 -8.36
N GLY A 334 10.10 -4.18 -9.32
CA GLY A 334 10.38 -5.04 -10.45
C GLY A 334 9.09 -5.34 -11.22
N ALA A 335 9.18 -6.19 -12.23
CA ALA A 335 8.02 -6.69 -12.96
C ALA A 335 7.99 -8.21 -13.01
N VAL A 336 6.79 -8.78 -12.87
CA VAL A 336 6.51 -10.21 -13.07
C VAL A 336 5.65 -10.34 -14.32
N ILE A 337 6.11 -11.12 -15.28
CA ILE A 337 5.46 -11.36 -16.56
C ILE A 337 5.02 -12.82 -16.59
N TRP A 338 3.70 -13.04 -16.62
CA TRP A 338 3.11 -14.37 -16.74
C TRP A 338 2.16 -14.41 -17.95
N PRO A 339 2.69 -14.68 -19.15
CA PRO A 339 1.92 -14.64 -20.37
C PRO A 339 1.16 -15.95 -20.59
N TYR A 340 0.01 -15.88 -21.27
CA TYR A 340 -0.78 -17.05 -21.66
C TYR A 340 -0.13 -17.83 -22.82
N SER A 341 0.56 -17.12 -23.74
CA SER A 341 1.17 -17.68 -24.95
C SER A 341 2.57 -17.12 -25.20
N THR A 342 3.26 -17.61 -26.23
CA THR A 342 4.57 -17.07 -26.65
C THR A 342 4.47 -15.75 -27.41
N SER A 343 3.28 -15.21 -27.65
CA SER A 343 3.05 -13.95 -28.38
C SER A 343 2.14 -12.96 -27.66
N SER A 344 1.81 -13.21 -26.38
CA SER A 344 0.86 -12.42 -25.59
C SER A 344 1.14 -10.91 -25.57
N GLY A 345 2.41 -10.49 -25.56
CA GLY A 345 2.77 -9.05 -25.55
C GLY A 345 3.42 -8.56 -26.84
N GLU A 346 3.53 -9.39 -27.87
CA GLU A 346 4.32 -9.07 -29.07
C GLU A 346 3.72 -7.87 -29.83
N LYS A 347 2.39 -7.82 -29.96
CA LYS A 347 1.69 -6.71 -30.64
C LYS A 347 1.83 -5.36 -29.96
N GLN A 348 2.07 -5.34 -28.64
CA GLN A 348 2.24 -4.12 -27.84
C GLN A 348 3.71 -3.75 -27.62
N GLY A 349 4.64 -4.43 -28.31
CA GLY A 349 6.06 -4.10 -28.26
C GLY A 349 6.79 -4.61 -27.01
N LEU A 350 6.36 -5.75 -26.43
CA LEU A 350 6.97 -6.34 -25.23
C LEU A 350 8.50 -6.46 -25.32
N LYS A 351 9.05 -6.82 -26.47
CA LYS A 351 10.51 -6.90 -26.67
C LYS A 351 11.18 -5.57 -26.34
N GLN A 352 10.73 -4.47 -26.95
CA GLN A 352 11.33 -3.16 -26.73
C GLN A 352 11.12 -2.70 -25.29
N TRP A 353 9.95 -2.98 -24.73
CA TRP A 353 9.66 -2.69 -23.33
C TRP A 353 10.61 -3.41 -22.37
N VAL A 354 10.88 -4.70 -22.60
CA VAL A 354 11.83 -5.50 -21.80
C VAL A 354 13.26 -4.96 -21.94
N LEU A 355 13.71 -4.62 -23.14
CA LEU A 355 15.03 -4.02 -23.35
C LEU A 355 15.18 -2.69 -22.58
N ASN A 356 14.16 -1.82 -22.64
CA ASN A 356 14.14 -0.57 -21.89
C ASN A 356 14.16 -0.81 -20.37
N CYS A 357 13.43 -1.81 -19.87
CA CYS A 357 13.46 -2.18 -18.45
C CYS A 357 14.84 -2.67 -17.99
N VAL A 358 15.52 -3.49 -18.80
CA VAL A 358 16.87 -3.96 -18.50
C VAL A 358 17.87 -2.80 -18.51
N GLU A 359 17.76 -1.88 -19.48
CA GLU A 359 18.59 -0.67 -19.55
C GLU A 359 18.39 0.23 -18.31
N GLN A 360 17.15 0.41 -17.86
CA GLN A 360 16.83 1.13 -16.62
C GLN A 360 17.19 0.36 -15.34
N GLY A 361 17.63 -0.90 -15.45
CA GLY A 361 17.96 -1.76 -14.31
C GLY A 361 16.75 -2.19 -13.46
N LEU A 362 15.55 -2.25 -14.06
CA LEU A 362 14.35 -2.79 -13.42
C LEU A 362 14.42 -4.34 -13.40
N PRO A 363 14.36 -5.00 -12.23
CA PRO A 363 14.35 -6.46 -12.16
C PRO A 363 13.13 -7.07 -12.87
N LEU A 364 13.36 -8.09 -13.71
CA LEU A 364 12.30 -8.78 -14.47
C LEU A 364 12.22 -10.26 -14.10
N VAL A 365 11.00 -10.76 -13.93
CA VAL A 365 10.72 -12.18 -13.71
C VAL A 365 9.77 -12.71 -14.78
N PHE A 366 10.20 -13.75 -15.50
CA PHE A 366 9.34 -14.46 -16.45
C PHE A 366 8.88 -15.80 -15.87
N LEU A 367 7.57 -16.05 -15.93
CA LEU A 367 6.94 -17.27 -15.44
C LEU A 367 6.33 -18.05 -16.60
N GLU A 368 6.60 -19.35 -16.66
CA GLU A 368 6.22 -20.30 -17.71
C GLU A 368 6.86 -20.01 -19.09
N ARG A 369 6.71 -18.79 -19.61
CA ARG A 369 7.15 -18.36 -20.95
C ARG A 369 7.60 -16.90 -20.94
N PHE A 370 8.27 -16.47 -22.02
CA PHE A 370 8.72 -15.08 -22.18
C PHE A 370 7.67 -14.15 -22.80
N GLY A 371 6.58 -14.67 -23.38
CA GLY A 371 5.51 -13.86 -23.97
C GLY A 371 5.84 -13.22 -25.33
N MET A 372 7.01 -13.54 -25.86
CA MET A 372 7.56 -13.07 -27.14
C MET A 372 8.58 -14.07 -27.69
N ASN A 373 8.95 -13.91 -28.97
CA ASN A 373 10.00 -14.68 -29.62
C ASN A 373 11.39 -14.33 -29.07
N LEU A 374 12.21 -15.35 -28.81
CA LEU A 374 13.60 -15.21 -28.33
C LEU A 374 14.58 -15.11 -29.50
N ASP A 375 14.67 -13.93 -30.12
CA ASP A 375 15.65 -13.66 -31.17
C ASP A 375 17.07 -13.37 -30.61
N ASN A 376 18.05 -13.26 -31.49
CA ASN A 376 19.45 -13.05 -31.12
C ASN A 376 19.68 -11.75 -30.34
N ASP A 377 18.91 -10.71 -30.62
CA ASP A 377 19.07 -9.39 -30.01
C ASP A 377 18.56 -9.39 -28.56
N LEU A 378 17.37 -9.95 -28.34
CA LEU A 378 16.81 -10.12 -26.99
C LEU A 378 17.67 -11.07 -26.15
N THR A 379 18.03 -12.24 -26.70
CA THR A 379 18.83 -13.23 -25.98
C THR A 379 20.22 -12.70 -25.64
N SER A 380 20.88 -11.97 -26.55
CA SER A 380 22.17 -11.31 -26.25
C SER A 380 22.05 -10.28 -25.13
N SER A 381 21.01 -9.43 -25.17
CA SER A 381 20.76 -8.42 -24.13
C SER A 381 20.47 -9.03 -22.76
N LEU A 382 19.78 -10.18 -22.73
CA LEU A 382 19.52 -10.94 -21.51
C LEU A 382 20.67 -11.89 -21.13
N GLY A 383 21.74 -11.99 -21.92
CA GLY A 383 22.82 -12.95 -21.68
C GLY A 383 22.34 -14.40 -21.69
N LEU A 384 21.39 -14.71 -22.57
CA LEU A 384 20.85 -16.04 -22.82
C LEU A 384 21.39 -16.58 -24.15
N GLY A 385 21.48 -17.90 -24.27
CA GLY A 385 21.84 -18.59 -25.50
C GLY A 385 20.83 -19.69 -25.80
N MET A 386 20.53 -19.90 -27.08
CA MET A 386 19.75 -21.06 -27.52
C MET A 386 20.73 -22.17 -27.90
N GLU A 387 20.58 -23.34 -27.30
CA GLU A 387 21.38 -24.51 -27.67
C GLU A 387 20.91 -25.07 -29.01
N SER A 388 21.86 -25.32 -29.93
CA SER A 388 21.54 -25.87 -31.25
C SER A 388 21.18 -27.35 -31.15
N TYR A 389 20.08 -27.75 -31.78
CA TYR A 389 19.63 -29.14 -31.82
C TYR A 389 18.95 -29.46 -33.15
N THR A 390 19.03 -30.72 -33.57
CA THR A 390 18.27 -31.23 -34.74
C THR A 390 16.88 -31.74 -34.32
N ARG A 391 16.83 -32.44 -33.18
CA ARG A 391 15.59 -32.93 -32.54
C ARG A 391 15.81 -33.12 -31.04
N LEU A 392 14.73 -33.09 -30.27
CA LEU A 392 14.75 -33.41 -28.84
C LEU A 392 14.39 -34.89 -28.64
N GLU A 393 15.25 -35.66 -27.98
CA GLU A 393 15.01 -37.09 -27.73
C GLU A 393 14.56 -37.36 -26.28
N PRO A 394 13.36 -37.94 -26.05
CA PRO A 394 12.91 -38.27 -24.71
C PRO A 394 13.72 -39.43 -24.08
N PRO A 395 13.77 -39.53 -22.74
CA PRO A 395 13.13 -38.62 -21.78
C PRO A 395 13.99 -37.38 -21.48
N ALA A 396 13.34 -36.28 -21.14
CA ALA A 396 13.99 -35.18 -20.43
C ALA A 396 14.22 -35.60 -18.96
N LYS A 397 15.40 -35.29 -18.42
CA LYS A 397 15.79 -35.62 -17.03
C LYS A 397 16.37 -34.41 -16.34
N VAL A 398 16.13 -34.31 -15.03
CA VAL A 398 16.80 -33.33 -14.17
C VAL A 398 18.26 -33.72 -13.99
N THR A 399 19.18 -32.82 -14.33
CA THR A 399 20.64 -33.00 -14.14
C THR A 399 21.20 -32.21 -12.97
N ALA A 400 20.57 -31.08 -12.63
CA ALA A 400 20.90 -30.28 -11.44
C ALA A 400 19.63 -29.62 -10.88
N LYS A 401 19.57 -29.50 -9.54
CA LYS A 401 18.42 -28.92 -8.83
C LYS A 401 18.85 -28.26 -7.52
N ASP A 402 18.45 -27.01 -7.32
CA ASP A 402 18.59 -26.24 -6.09
C ASP A 402 17.45 -26.59 -5.10
N ASP A 403 17.65 -26.31 -3.81
CA ASP A 403 16.67 -26.64 -2.77
C ASP A 403 15.38 -25.82 -2.87
N MET A 404 15.40 -24.67 -3.56
CA MET A 404 14.20 -23.91 -3.90
C MET A 404 13.25 -24.65 -4.84
N VAL A 405 13.74 -25.63 -5.61
CA VAL A 405 12.96 -26.37 -6.60
C VAL A 405 12.55 -27.73 -6.04
N GLY A 406 11.28 -28.08 -6.19
CA GLY A 406 10.62 -29.19 -5.50
C GLY A 406 9.96 -28.77 -4.19
N PHE A 407 9.43 -27.55 -4.11
CA PHE A 407 8.89 -26.95 -2.87
C PHE A 407 7.67 -27.69 -2.33
N GLU A 408 6.57 -27.76 -3.08
CA GLU A 408 5.40 -28.60 -2.73
C GLU A 408 5.34 -29.85 -3.61
N GLN A 409 5.80 -29.74 -4.85
CA GLN A 409 5.80 -30.83 -5.83
C GLN A 409 7.15 -30.91 -6.55
N GLN A 410 7.69 -32.12 -6.73
CA GLN A 410 8.94 -32.31 -7.49
C GLN A 410 8.75 -31.92 -8.97
N PRO A 411 9.77 -31.33 -9.61
CA PRO A 411 9.69 -31.01 -11.04
C PRO A 411 9.51 -32.29 -11.85
N LEU A 412 8.57 -32.25 -12.81
CA LEU A 412 8.31 -33.35 -13.74
C LEU A 412 8.71 -32.92 -15.15
N PRO A 413 9.93 -33.25 -15.63
CA PRO A 413 10.36 -32.84 -16.94
C PRO A 413 9.47 -33.38 -18.05
N ARG A 414 9.08 -32.50 -18.98
CA ARG A 414 8.31 -32.88 -20.16
C ARG A 414 9.00 -32.42 -21.43
N ILE A 415 8.96 -33.25 -22.45
CA ILE A 415 9.64 -32.98 -23.73
C ILE A 415 8.89 -31.96 -24.59
N ASP A 416 7.57 -31.86 -24.44
CA ASP A 416 6.67 -30.93 -25.13
C ASP A 416 6.82 -29.48 -24.64
N ALA A 417 7.24 -29.28 -23.38
CA ALA A 417 7.53 -27.99 -22.78
C ALA A 417 9.05 -27.65 -22.76
N TYR A 418 9.89 -28.45 -23.40
CA TYR A 418 11.34 -28.33 -23.30
C TYR A 418 11.87 -27.16 -24.14
N LEU A 419 12.39 -26.12 -23.47
CA LEU A 419 13.02 -24.96 -24.09
C LEU A 419 14.55 -25.04 -23.91
N PRO A 420 15.35 -25.30 -24.97
CA PRO A 420 16.80 -25.48 -24.87
C PRO A 420 17.54 -24.13 -24.74
N ILE A 421 17.27 -23.43 -23.65
CA ILE A 421 17.86 -22.15 -23.27
C ILE A 421 19.00 -22.37 -22.27
N ARG A 422 20.08 -21.62 -22.41
CA ARG A 422 21.23 -21.60 -21.49
C ARG A 422 21.48 -20.18 -21.02
N ALA A 423 21.78 -20.01 -19.73
CA ALA A 423 22.17 -18.71 -19.19
C ALA A 423 23.69 -18.55 -19.20
N ASN A 424 24.20 -17.45 -19.78
CA ASN A 424 25.64 -17.16 -19.79
C ASN A 424 26.14 -16.71 -18.41
N LYS A 425 25.26 -16.07 -17.62
CA LYS A 425 25.53 -15.62 -16.25
C LYS A 425 24.29 -15.83 -15.38
N GLY A 426 24.51 -16.28 -14.15
CA GLY A 426 23.43 -16.48 -13.19
C GLY A 426 23.60 -17.76 -12.40
N ARG A 427 22.69 -17.98 -11.45
CA ARG A 427 22.58 -19.20 -10.67
C ARG A 427 21.48 -20.07 -11.27
N VAL A 428 21.87 -21.21 -11.84
CA VAL A 428 20.93 -22.20 -12.38
C VAL A 428 20.33 -22.98 -11.20
N LEU A 429 19.02 -22.89 -11.04
CA LEU A 429 18.27 -23.59 -9.98
C LEU A 429 17.69 -24.92 -10.46
N LEU A 430 17.44 -25.07 -11.75
CA LEU A 430 17.01 -26.32 -12.37
C LEU A 430 17.66 -26.45 -13.74
N GLN A 431 18.37 -27.55 -13.96
CA GLN A 431 18.90 -27.92 -15.26
C GLN A 431 18.34 -29.26 -15.71
N LEU A 432 18.07 -29.35 -17.00
CA LEU A 432 17.52 -30.53 -17.66
C LEU A 432 18.45 -30.98 -18.80
N SER A 433 18.40 -32.26 -19.14
CA SER A 433 19.00 -32.84 -20.35
C SER A 433 18.04 -33.80 -21.02
N THR A 434 18.03 -33.81 -22.34
CA THR A 434 17.39 -34.86 -23.16
C THR A 434 18.28 -36.11 -23.24
N ALA A 435 17.76 -37.21 -23.83
CA ALA A 435 18.52 -38.44 -24.03
C ALA A 435 19.71 -38.27 -24.98
N ASN A 436 19.59 -37.37 -25.96
CA ASN A 436 20.67 -37.00 -26.89
C ASN A 436 21.56 -35.85 -26.38
N GLY A 437 21.46 -35.47 -25.11
CA GLY A 437 22.39 -34.54 -24.45
C GLY A 437 22.13 -33.06 -24.69
N VAL A 438 20.99 -32.69 -25.30
CA VAL A 438 20.58 -31.27 -25.40
C VAL A 438 20.21 -30.80 -24.01
N THR A 439 20.75 -29.66 -23.58
CA THR A 439 20.55 -29.14 -22.23
C THR A 439 19.65 -27.91 -22.17
N SER A 440 19.10 -27.65 -20.99
CA SER A 440 18.22 -26.52 -20.72
C SER A 440 18.39 -26.07 -19.27
N ASP A 441 18.72 -24.80 -19.07
CA ASP A 441 18.66 -24.15 -17.77
C ASP A 441 17.21 -23.65 -17.57
N ALA A 442 16.36 -24.51 -17.02
CA ALA A 442 14.91 -24.31 -16.93
C ALA A 442 14.50 -23.27 -15.88
N VAL A 443 15.29 -23.12 -14.81
CA VAL A 443 15.04 -22.12 -13.76
C VAL A 443 16.35 -21.43 -13.44
N VAL A 444 16.39 -20.10 -13.55
CA VAL A 444 17.63 -19.33 -13.38
C VAL A 444 17.35 -17.98 -12.71
N ILE A 445 18.25 -17.57 -11.81
CA ILE A 445 18.38 -16.19 -11.33
C ILE A 445 19.57 -15.55 -12.03
N THR A 446 19.35 -14.43 -12.73
CA THR A 446 20.31 -13.71 -13.56
C THR A 446 20.61 -12.31 -12.99
N PRO A 447 21.62 -11.59 -13.52
CA PRO A 447 21.85 -10.21 -13.12
C PRO A 447 20.72 -9.22 -13.47
N TRP A 448 19.81 -9.53 -14.39
CA TRP A 448 18.66 -8.66 -14.72
C TRP A 448 17.37 -9.11 -14.03
N GLY A 449 17.35 -10.30 -13.41
CA GLY A 449 16.22 -10.80 -12.64
C GLY A 449 16.19 -12.33 -12.62
N GLY A 450 15.18 -12.94 -13.23
CA GLY A 450 15.13 -14.41 -13.34
C GLY A 450 14.01 -14.93 -14.23
N TYR A 451 14.02 -16.23 -14.48
CA TYR A 451 12.92 -16.89 -15.15
C TYR A 451 12.72 -18.31 -14.63
N VAL A 452 11.49 -18.79 -14.77
CA VAL A 452 11.06 -20.15 -14.48
C VAL A 452 10.31 -20.65 -15.71
N SER A 453 10.89 -21.57 -16.47
CA SER A 453 10.22 -22.15 -17.63
C SER A 453 9.10 -23.10 -17.18
N GLY A 454 8.09 -23.25 -18.02
CA GLY A 454 7.03 -24.23 -17.78
C GLY A 454 7.53 -25.67 -17.82
N PRO A 455 6.93 -26.61 -17.07
CA PRO A 455 5.84 -26.43 -16.09
C PRO A 455 6.38 -26.33 -14.64
N TYR A 456 7.46 -25.57 -14.40
CA TYR A 456 8.17 -25.57 -13.11
C TYR A 456 7.82 -24.39 -12.19
N VAL A 457 6.79 -23.61 -12.53
CA VAL A 457 6.23 -22.59 -11.61
C VAL A 457 5.23 -23.25 -10.67
N VAL A 458 4.10 -23.67 -11.23
CA VAL A 458 2.98 -24.35 -10.58
C VAL A 458 2.55 -25.51 -11.46
N THR A 459 2.32 -26.68 -10.88
CA THR A 459 1.79 -27.83 -11.62
C THR A 459 0.35 -28.11 -11.21
N GLN A 460 -0.48 -28.43 -12.20
CA GLN A 460 -1.84 -28.91 -11.97
C GLN A 460 -1.81 -30.35 -11.45
N LEU A 461 -2.66 -30.64 -10.48
CA LEU A 461 -2.91 -31.93 -9.85
C LEU A 461 -4.34 -32.38 -10.21
N MET A 462 -4.81 -33.49 -9.62
CA MET A 462 -6.19 -33.94 -9.80
C MET A 462 -7.20 -32.96 -9.16
N GLU A 463 -8.47 -33.03 -9.58
CA GLU A 463 -9.59 -32.26 -8.99
C GLU A 463 -9.36 -30.72 -8.98
N SER A 464 -8.71 -30.18 -10.01
CA SER A 464 -8.39 -28.75 -10.15
C SER A 464 -7.46 -28.18 -9.06
N GLN A 465 -6.79 -29.05 -8.29
CA GLN A 465 -5.74 -28.63 -7.36
C GLN A 465 -4.47 -28.24 -8.10
N ALA A 466 -3.67 -27.37 -7.51
CA ALA A 466 -2.38 -26.98 -8.06
C ALA A 466 -1.33 -26.89 -6.95
N ALA A 467 -0.05 -27.10 -7.26
CA ALA A 467 1.03 -27.02 -6.28
C ALA A 467 2.25 -26.29 -6.84
N TRP A 468 2.93 -25.54 -5.98
CA TRP A 468 4.17 -24.87 -6.32
C TRP A 468 5.30 -25.88 -6.53
N VAL A 469 5.97 -25.76 -7.67
CA VAL A 469 7.21 -26.50 -7.91
C VAL A 469 8.41 -25.71 -7.36
N ILE A 470 8.37 -24.38 -7.38
CA ILE A 470 9.42 -23.51 -6.85
C ILE A 470 8.95 -22.77 -5.59
N ASP A 471 9.82 -22.55 -4.59
CA ASP A 471 9.50 -21.73 -3.40
C ASP A 471 9.27 -20.27 -3.84
N PRO A 472 8.02 -19.77 -3.82
CA PRO A 472 7.72 -18.46 -4.38
C PRO A 472 8.32 -17.33 -3.55
N PHE A 473 8.45 -17.49 -2.23
CA PHE A 473 8.96 -16.43 -1.37
C PHE A 473 10.46 -16.20 -1.58
N ARG A 474 11.23 -17.29 -1.68
CA ARG A 474 12.68 -17.23 -1.94
C ARG A 474 12.95 -16.78 -3.37
N PHE A 475 12.23 -17.34 -4.35
CA PHE A 475 12.44 -17.01 -5.75
C PHE A 475 12.11 -15.54 -6.05
N PHE A 476 10.94 -15.03 -5.64
CA PHE A 476 10.60 -13.62 -5.87
C PHE A 476 11.54 -12.68 -5.10
N GLY A 477 11.91 -13.03 -3.86
CA GLY A 477 12.87 -12.26 -3.07
C GLY A 477 14.21 -12.07 -3.79
N GLU A 478 14.78 -13.14 -4.35
CA GLU A 478 16.08 -13.08 -5.02
C GLU A 478 15.99 -12.57 -6.46
N ALA A 479 15.03 -13.05 -7.26
CA ALA A 479 14.92 -12.70 -8.67
C ALA A 479 14.48 -11.23 -8.88
N LEU A 480 13.60 -10.69 -8.03
CA LEU A 480 13.27 -9.26 -8.05
C LEU A 480 14.27 -8.41 -7.24
N LYS A 481 15.28 -9.03 -6.61
CA LYS A 481 16.30 -8.36 -5.79
C LYS A 481 15.69 -7.47 -4.69
N LEU A 482 14.67 -8.00 -4.02
CA LEU A 482 13.91 -7.26 -3.02
C LEU A 482 14.82 -6.93 -1.82
N PRO A 483 14.95 -5.65 -1.42
CA PRO A 483 15.81 -5.28 -0.31
C PRO A 483 15.28 -5.80 1.02
N LEU A 484 16.20 -6.01 1.96
CA LEU A 484 15.86 -6.24 3.36
C LEU A 484 15.36 -4.92 3.97
N MET A 485 14.06 -4.83 4.25
CA MET A 485 13.42 -3.68 4.89
C MET A 485 12.25 -4.15 5.80
N PRO A 486 11.77 -3.32 6.74
CA PRO A 486 10.52 -3.59 7.46
C PRO A 486 9.37 -3.65 6.46
N VAL A 487 8.47 -4.63 6.57
CA VAL A 487 7.31 -4.78 5.68
C VAL A 487 6.02 -4.79 6.49
N PRO A 488 4.91 -4.20 6.01
CA PRO A 488 3.65 -4.24 6.75
C PRO A 488 3.05 -5.64 6.84
N ASP A 489 2.33 -5.90 7.93
CA ASP A 489 1.66 -7.16 8.21
C ASP A 489 0.19 -6.91 8.58
N THR A 490 -0.73 -7.56 7.86
CA THR A 490 -2.19 -7.43 8.06
C THR A 490 -2.78 -8.53 8.96
N THR A 491 -1.94 -9.43 9.47
CA THR A 491 -2.38 -10.63 10.21
C THR A 491 -2.28 -10.46 11.73
N THR A 492 -1.52 -9.46 12.16
CA THR A 492 -1.06 -9.28 13.53
C THR A 492 -1.16 -7.81 13.93
N GLU A 493 -1.42 -7.53 15.20
CA GLU A 493 -1.18 -6.22 15.80
C GLU A 493 -0.65 -6.42 17.22
N ASN A 494 0.33 -5.60 17.62
CA ASN A 494 0.95 -5.66 18.94
C ASN A 494 1.38 -7.09 19.31
N GLY A 495 1.92 -7.84 18.35
CA GLY A 495 2.47 -9.19 18.57
C GLY A 495 1.41 -10.30 18.70
N VAL A 496 0.12 -9.99 18.53
CA VAL A 496 -0.99 -10.95 18.65
C VAL A 496 -1.70 -11.12 17.31
N ARG A 497 -1.97 -12.36 16.91
CA ARG A 497 -2.72 -12.67 15.68
C ARG A 497 -4.14 -12.14 15.79
N LEU A 498 -4.64 -11.52 14.73
CA LEU A 498 -5.98 -10.95 14.70
C LEU A 498 -7.04 -12.05 14.58
N LEU A 499 -8.19 -11.80 15.22
CA LEU A 499 -9.43 -12.55 15.10
C LEU A 499 -10.52 -11.60 14.61
N LEU A 500 -11.24 -12.01 13.58
CA LEU A 500 -12.44 -11.35 13.10
C LEU A 500 -13.53 -12.39 12.82
N SER A 501 -14.78 -11.94 12.84
CA SER A 501 -15.91 -12.77 12.44
C SER A 501 -16.90 -11.95 11.63
N HIS A 502 -17.42 -12.54 10.55
CA HIS A 502 -18.52 -11.95 9.81
C HIS A 502 -19.55 -12.98 9.36
N VAL A 503 -20.79 -12.51 9.24
CA VAL A 503 -21.96 -13.32 8.91
C VAL A 503 -22.67 -12.73 7.70
N ASP A 504 -22.74 -13.53 6.64
CA ASP A 504 -23.49 -13.20 5.42
C ASP A 504 -25.00 -13.42 5.64
N GLY A 505 -25.82 -12.64 4.93
CA GLY A 505 -27.28 -12.55 5.15
C GLY A 505 -28.08 -13.81 4.82
N ASP A 506 -27.48 -14.81 4.19
CA ASP A 506 -28.15 -16.01 3.69
C ASP A 506 -28.73 -16.86 4.82
N GLY A 507 -29.92 -17.42 4.57
CA GLY A 507 -30.57 -18.33 5.51
C GLY A 507 -31.17 -17.67 6.74
N PHE A 508 -31.35 -16.34 6.74
CA PHE A 508 -31.99 -15.60 7.85
C PHE A 508 -33.33 -16.23 8.26
N THR A 509 -34.14 -16.63 7.26
CA THR A 509 -35.48 -17.21 7.45
C THR A 509 -35.48 -18.74 7.57
N SER A 510 -34.32 -19.40 7.55
CA SER A 510 -34.24 -20.86 7.68
C SER A 510 -34.79 -21.30 9.03
N GLN A 511 -35.54 -22.41 9.06
CA GLN A 511 -36.05 -22.98 10.30
C GLN A 511 -35.02 -23.92 10.90
N ALA A 512 -34.82 -23.87 12.21
CA ALA A 512 -34.01 -24.85 12.89
C ALA A 512 -34.66 -26.23 12.96
N GLU A 513 -33.91 -27.26 12.56
CA GLU A 513 -34.36 -28.65 12.40
C GLU A 513 -34.23 -29.45 13.71
N TRP A 514 -34.74 -28.91 14.83
CA TRP A 514 -34.87 -29.61 16.11
C TRP A 514 -36.22 -29.29 16.78
N PRO A 515 -36.70 -30.14 17.72
CA PRO A 515 -37.96 -29.90 18.41
C PRO A 515 -37.99 -28.51 19.07
N GLY A 516 -38.98 -27.69 18.71
CA GLY A 516 -39.13 -26.32 19.21
C GLY A 516 -38.09 -25.32 18.68
N GLY A 517 -37.31 -25.68 17.67
CA GLY A 517 -36.35 -24.78 17.04
C GLY A 517 -37.02 -23.56 16.44
N LYS A 518 -36.36 -22.41 16.55
CA LYS A 518 -36.83 -21.11 16.01
C LYS A 518 -36.20 -20.82 14.65
N LEU A 519 -36.39 -19.60 14.15
CA LEU A 519 -35.64 -19.11 12.99
C LEU A 519 -34.14 -19.15 13.26
N ALA A 520 -33.37 -19.49 12.25
CA ALA A 520 -31.91 -19.58 12.33
C ALA A 520 -31.28 -18.26 12.80
N ALA A 521 -31.87 -17.11 12.46
CA ALA A 521 -31.46 -15.81 12.99
C ALA A 521 -31.58 -15.69 14.52
N GLU A 522 -32.68 -16.18 15.12
CA GLU A 522 -32.87 -16.18 16.57
C GLU A 522 -31.97 -17.21 17.27
N GLU A 523 -31.83 -18.39 16.66
CA GLU A 523 -30.96 -19.46 17.16
C GLU A 523 -29.49 -19.03 17.12
N LEU A 524 -29.05 -18.38 16.03
CA LEU A 524 -27.70 -17.85 15.92
C LEU A 524 -27.44 -16.77 16.98
N ARG A 525 -28.38 -15.83 17.14
CA ARG A 525 -28.28 -14.77 18.15
C ARG A 525 -28.06 -15.36 19.55
N SER A 526 -28.95 -16.25 19.97
CA SER A 526 -28.93 -16.80 21.33
C SER A 526 -27.79 -17.79 21.56
N LYS A 527 -27.49 -18.66 20.59
CA LYS A 527 -26.55 -19.79 20.78
C LYS A 527 -25.11 -19.46 20.45
N ILE A 528 -24.86 -18.41 19.67
CA ILE A 528 -23.53 -17.98 19.25
C ILE A 528 -23.25 -16.54 19.69
N LEU A 529 -24.01 -15.55 19.19
CA LEU A 529 -23.65 -14.14 19.36
C LEU A 529 -23.69 -13.68 20.82
N GLU A 530 -24.74 -14.04 21.56
CA GLU A 530 -24.88 -13.71 22.99
C GLU A 530 -23.97 -14.53 23.91
N ARG A 531 -23.50 -15.69 23.41
CA ARG A 531 -22.62 -16.61 24.13
C ARG A 531 -21.15 -16.20 24.05
N TYR A 532 -20.63 -15.91 22.86
CA TYR A 532 -19.20 -15.69 22.65
C TYR A 532 -18.79 -14.21 22.74
N ARG A 533 -19.68 -13.28 22.38
CA ARG A 533 -19.49 -11.83 22.58
C ARG A 533 -18.18 -11.24 22.03
N ILE A 534 -17.70 -11.76 20.91
CA ILE A 534 -16.57 -11.16 20.18
C ILE A 534 -17.08 -10.16 19.14
N PRO A 535 -16.23 -9.22 18.68
CA PRO A 535 -16.58 -8.36 17.54
C PRO A 535 -17.00 -9.19 16.31
N THR A 536 -18.23 -8.97 15.85
CA THR A 536 -18.79 -9.65 14.68
C THR A 536 -19.50 -8.66 13.77
N THR A 537 -19.25 -8.75 12.47
CA THR A 537 -19.96 -7.94 11.47
C THR A 537 -21.07 -8.79 10.82
N ILE A 538 -22.32 -8.33 10.84
CA ILE A 538 -23.46 -9.10 10.32
C ILE A 538 -24.16 -8.32 9.22
N SER A 539 -24.35 -8.96 8.07
CA SER A 539 -25.05 -8.38 6.93
C SER A 539 -26.46 -8.94 6.75
N PHE A 540 -27.26 -8.24 5.95
CA PHE A 540 -28.65 -8.60 5.67
C PHE A 540 -28.98 -8.42 4.19
N ILE A 541 -29.73 -9.38 3.63
CA ILE A 541 -30.36 -9.25 2.32
C ILE A 541 -31.65 -8.47 2.52
N THR A 542 -31.72 -7.22 2.07
CA THR A 542 -32.81 -6.34 2.52
C THR A 542 -34.17 -6.71 1.93
N SER A 543 -34.23 -7.31 0.74
CA SER A 543 -35.49 -7.81 0.18
C SER A 543 -36.09 -8.98 0.96
N ILE A 544 -35.33 -9.68 1.80
CA ILE A 544 -35.88 -10.71 2.71
C ILE A 544 -36.64 -10.06 3.87
N LEU A 545 -36.18 -8.90 4.32
CA LEU A 545 -36.68 -8.22 5.52
C LEU A 545 -37.74 -7.16 5.20
N ALA A 546 -37.64 -6.51 4.05
CA ALA A 546 -38.38 -5.28 3.75
C ALA A 546 -39.88 -5.50 3.49
N PRO A 547 -40.74 -4.52 3.83
CA PRO A 547 -42.18 -4.58 3.57
C PRO A 547 -42.53 -4.68 2.08
N ASP A 548 -41.65 -4.19 1.21
CA ASP A 548 -41.74 -4.25 -0.26
C ASP A 548 -40.90 -5.39 -0.86
N GLY A 549 -40.40 -6.29 -0.01
CA GLY A 549 -39.57 -7.42 -0.40
C GLY A 549 -40.34 -8.73 -0.66
N LEU A 550 -39.65 -9.85 -0.46
CA LEU A 550 -40.15 -11.21 -0.70
C LEU A 550 -41.22 -11.66 0.30
N TYR A 551 -41.18 -11.16 1.54
CA TYR A 551 -42.09 -11.58 2.61
C TYR A 551 -42.77 -10.39 3.33
N PRO A 552 -43.58 -9.55 2.64
CA PRO A 552 -44.20 -8.36 3.23
C PRO A 552 -44.95 -8.61 4.54
N GLN A 553 -45.66 -9.74 4.61
CA GLN A 553 -46.48 -10.11 5.77
C GLN A 553 -45.67 -10.50 7.02
N LYS A 554 -44.38 -10.83 6.85
CA LYS A 554 -43.46 -11.20 7.94
C LYS A 554 -42.43 -10.11 8.24
N SER A 555 -42.42 -9.03 7.45
CA SER A 555 -41.43 -7.97 7.52
C SER A 555 -41.27 -7.42 8.93
N ALA A 556 -42.36 -7.06 9.62
CA ALA A 556 -42.28 -6.52 10.99
C ALA A 556 -41.56 -7.46 11.98
N GLN A 557 -41.84 -8.77 11.91
CA GLN A 557 -41.16 -9.78 12.73
C GLN A 557 -39.67 -9.87 12.38
N TYR A 558 -39.34 -9.86 11.09
CA TYR A 558 -37.97 -9.98 10.61
C TYR A 558 -37.13 -8.74 10.91
N GLU A 559 -37.70 -7.54 10.75
CA GLU A 559 -37.08 -6.27 11.16
C GLU A 559 -36.81 -6.26 12.68
N GLU A 560 -37.75 -6.74 13.50
CA GLU A 560 -37.58 -6.82 14.96
C GLU A 560 -36.41 -7.75 15.35
N ILE A 561 -36.31 -8.93 14.72
CA ILE A 561 -35.20 -9.87 14.95
C ILE A 561 -33.88 -9.24 14.53
N ALA A 562 -33.82 -8.63 13.34
CA ALA A 562 -32.61 -7.99 12.82
C ALA A 562 -32.16 -6.82 13.71
N HIS A 563 -33.08 -5.94 14.10
CA HIS A 563 -32.82 -4.86 15.06
C HIS A 563 -32.29 -5.42 16.40
N GLY A 564 -32.89 -6.49 16.90
CA GLY A 564 -32.44 -7.16 18.13
C GLY A 564 -31.02 -7.70 18.07
N ILE A 565 -30.58 -8.20 16.91
CA ILE A 565 -29.19 -8.63 16.66
C ILE A 565 -28.27 -7.40 16.62
N LEU A 566 -28.65 -6.37 15.88
CA LEU A 566 -27.85 -5.16 15.65
C LEU A 566 -27.70 -4.28 16.90
N ALA A 567 -28.63 -4.41 17.85
CA ALA A 567 -28.57 -3.78 19.16
C ALA A 567 -27.46 -4.32 20.07
N LEU A 568 -26.91 -5.53 19.79
CA LEU A 568 -25.83 -6.10 20.59
C LEU A 568 -24.54 -5.24 20.48
N PRO A 569 -23.84 -4.89 21.57
CA PRO A 569 -22.69 -3.97 21.54
C PRO A 569 -21.51 -4.45 20.69
N TRP A 570 -21.27 -5.75 20.63
CA TRP A 570 -20.19 -6.39 19.86
C TRP A 570 -20.59 -6.71 18.41
N ILE A 571 -21.73 -6.20 17.92
CA ILE A 571 -22.18 -6.37 16.54
C ILE A 571 -22.05 -5.07 15.74
N GLU A 572 -21.41 -5.17 14.58
CA GLU A 572 -21.34 -4.14 13.53
C GLU A 572 -22.28 -4.52 12.36
N GLY A 573 -23.03 -3.56 11.84
CA GLY A 573 -23.96 -3.78 10.73
C GLY A 573 -23.29 -3.70 9.35
N ALA A 574 -23.69 -4.58 8.45
CA ALA A 574 -23.29 -4.61 7.05
C ALA A 574 -24.51 -4.79 6.12
N SER A 575 -24.34 -4.52 4.83
CA SER A 575 -25.32 -4.87 3.79
C SER A 575 -24.88 -6.12 3.03
N HIS A 576 -25.83 -7.01 2.73
CA HIS A 576 -25.65 -8.17 1.84
C HIS A 576 -26.51 -8.00 0.57
N SER A 577 -26.51 -6.77 0.05
CA SER A 577 -27.31 -6.33 -1.08
C SER A 577 -28.83 -6.29 -0.84
N PHE A 578 -29.58 -5.85 -1.85
CA PHE A 578 -31.04 -5.86 -1.83
C PHE A 578 -31.58 -7.22 -2.23
N SER A 579 -31.24 -7.72 -3.42
CA SER A 579 -31.86 -8.90 -4.02
C SER A 579 -30.99 -10.16 -4.00
N HIS A 580 -29.79 -10.08 -3.42
CA HIS A 580 -28.76 -11.12 -3.47
C HIS A 580 -28.42 -11.53 -4.91
N PRO A 581 -27.67 -10.68 -5.65
CA PRO A 581 -27.14 -11.07 -6.94
C PRO A 581 -26.27 -12.32 -6.84
N PHE A 582 -26.65 -13.38 -7.56
CA PHE A 582 -25.82 -14.57 -7.71
C PHE A 582 -24.63 -14.28 -8.63
N ARG A 583 -24.82 -13.35 -9.57
CA ARG A 583 -23.79 -12.86 -10.51
C ARG A 583 -23.82 -11.34 -10.51
N TRP A 584 -22.66 -10.70 -10.37
CA TRP A 584 -22.56 -9.23 -10.42
C TRP A 584 -22.33 -8.66 -11.83
N LYS A 585 -22.14 -9.54 -12.82
CA LYS A 585 -21.95 -9.21 -14.24
C LYS A 585 -23.00 -9.98 -15.06
N PRO A 586 -24.12 -9.35 -15.41
CA PRO A 586 -25.26 -10.02 -16.07
C PRO A 586 -24.93 -10.54 -17.49
N ASP A 587 -23.89 -9.99 -18.10
CA ASP A 587 -23.45 -10.19 -19.48
C ASP A 587 -22.33 -11.23 -19.65
N GLN A 588 -21.80 -11.79 -18.54
CA GLN A 588 -20.73 -12.79 -18.58
C GLN A 588 -21.30 -14.19 -18.95
N GLU A 589 -20.81 -14.76 -20.06
CA GLU A 589 -21.20 -16.12 -20.53
C GLU A 589 -20.84 -17.23 -19.53
N ASP A 590 -21.66 -18.27 -19.56
CA ASP A 590 -21.75 -19.37 -18.58
C ASP A 590 -20.59 -20.37 -18.69
N THR A 591 -19.93 -20.72 -17.57
CA THR A 591 -18.93 -21.82 -17.56
C THR A 591 -19.11 -22.83 -16.41
N GLY A 592 -20.25 -22.83 -15.71
CA GLY A 592 -20.48 -23.63 -14.49
C GLY A 592 -21.73 -24.50 -14.49
N LEU A 593 -21.78 -25.47 -13.58
CA LEU A 593 -22.93 -26.38 -13.32
C LEU A 593 -24.14 -25.69 -12.66
N GLU A 594 -24.00 -24.43 -12.24
CA GLU A 594 -25.05 -23.61 -11.61
C GLU A 594 -25.83 -22.79 -12.65
N ALA A 595 -26.57 -23.52 -13.49
CA ALA A 595 -27.64 -22.95 -14.28
C ALA A 595 -28.91 -22.86 -13.42
N GLU A 596 -28.93 -21.97 -12.43
CA GLU A 596 -30.21 -21.50 -11.91
C GLU A 596 -30.72 -20.36 -12.78
N ILE A 597 -32.01 -20.43 -13.11
CA ILE A 597 -32.72 -19.64 -14.12
C ILE A 597 -32.78 -18.13 -13.77
N TRP A 598 -32.31 -17.72 -12.59
CA TRP A 598 -32.46 -16.37 -12.03
C TRP A 598 -31.12 -15.71 -11.70
N HIS A 599 -30.98 -14.43 -12.07
CA HIS A 599 -29.78 -13.62 -11.81
C HIS A 599 -29.66 -13.13 -10.35
N THR A 600 -30.79 -13.01 -9.67
CA THR A 600 -30.97 -12.56 -8.28
C THR A 600 -32.07 -13.40 -7.64
N LEU A 601 -32.35 -13.23 -6.34
CA LEU A 601 -33.63 -13.67 -5.78
C LEU A 601 -34.78 -13.04 -6.58
N ASN A 602 -35.86 -13.81 -6.77
CA ASN A 602 -37.02 -13.40 -7.57
C ASN A 602 -37.91 -12.41 -6.81
N VAL A 603 -37.43 -11.19 -6.61
CA VAL A 603 -38.15 -10.10 -5.95
C VAL A 603 -39.20 -9.53 -6.91
N PRO A 604 -40.50 -9.51 -6.53
CA PRO A 604 -41.57 -9.08 -7.43
C PRO A 604 -41.34 -7.67 -8.01
N GLY A 605 -41.35 -7.58 -9.35
CA GLY A 605 -41.23 -6.31 -10.07
C GLY A 605 -39.83 -5.70 -10.09
N TYR A 606 -38.84 -6.33 -9.47
CA TYR A 606 -37.47 -5.84 -9.42
C TYR A 606 -36.68 -6.19 -10.68
N LYS A 607 -35.76 -5.29 -11.05
CA LYS A 607 -34.72 -5.52 -12.05
C LYS A 607 -33.40 -5.09 -11.45
N PHE A 608 -32.34 -5.87 -11.67
CA PHE A 608 -31.01 -5.62 -11.12
C PHE A 608 -30.56 -4.17 -11.39
N ASN A 609 -30.22 -3.47 -10.30
CA ASN A 609 -29.79 -2.08 -10.30
C ASN A 609 -28.77 -1.84 -9.18
N LEU A 610 -27.57 -1.36 -9.53
CA LEU A 610 -26.46 -1.21 -8.58
C LEU A 610 -26.80 -0.27 -7.42
N GLU A 611 -27.51 0.84 -7.68
CA GLU A 611 -27.91 1.77 -6.62
C GLU A 611 -28.85 1.12 -5.61
N SER A 612 -29.82 0.35 -6.07
CA SER A 612 -30.73 -0.42 -5.21
C SER A 612 -29.98 -1.46 -4.40
N GLU A 613 -29.08 -2.20 -5.06
CA GLU A 613 -28.27 -3.24 -4.40
C GLU A 613 -27.34 -2.67 -3.34
N ILE A 614 -26.68 -1.54 -3.58
CA ILE A 614 -25.57 -1.07 -2.72
C ILE A 614 -26.04 0.05 -1.79
N SER A 615 -26.32 1.23 -2.35
CA SER A 615 -26.65 2.41 -1.54
C SER A 615 -28.06 2.31 -0.95
N GLY A 616 -29.01 1.76 -1.69
CA GLY A 616 -30.41 1.58 -1.30
C GLY A 616 -30.57 0.59 -0.15
N SER A 617 -29.98 -0.61 -0.27
CA SER A 617 -29.96 -1.61 0.81
C SER A 617 -29.31 -1.05 2.09
N THR A 618 -28.19 -0.34 1.94
CA THR A 618 -27.48 0.31 3.05
C THR A 618 -28.35 1.36 3.74
N LYS A 619 -29.05 2.19 2.96
CA LYS A 619 -29.98 3.20 3.47
C LYS A 619 -31.11 2.55 4.25
N TYR A 620 -31.74 1.50 3.71
CA TYR A 620 -32.79 0.76 4.40
C TYR A 620 -32.34 0.23 5.76
N ILE A 621 -31.16 -0.40 5.83
CA ILE A 621 -30.62 -0.93 7.09
C ILE A 621 -30.38 0.20 8.09
N ASN A 622 -29.78 1.31 7.66
CA ASN A 622 -29.52 2.47 8.53
C ASN A 622 -30.80 3.12 9.07
N GLU A 623 -31.84 3.23 8.25
CA GLU A 623 -33.07 3.94 8.62
C GLU A 623 -34.05 3.07 9.42
N ARG A 624 -34.05 1.75 9.21
CA ARG A 624 -35.08 0.85 9.76
C ARG A 624 -34.57 -0.17 10.75
N LEU A 625 -33.30 -0.60 10.64
CA LEU A 625 -32.76 -1.70 11.44
C LEU A 625 -31.68 -1.25 12.44
N MET A 626 -30.88 -0.25 12.10
CA MET A 626 -29.78 0.20 12.96
C MET A 626 -30.30 0.88 14.23
N PRO A 627 -29.73 0.56 15.41
CA PRO A 627 -29.97 1.34 16.60
C PRO A 627 -29.31 2.73 16.47
N THR A 628 -29.83 3.70 17.23
CA THR A 628 -29.27 5.06 17.26
C THR A 628 -27.78 5.06 17.59
N GLY A 629 -26.99 5.80 16.83
CA GLY A 629 -25.54 5.91 17.01
C GLY A 629 -24.71 4.84 16.29
N LYS A 630 -25.34 3.82 15.70
CA LYS A 630 -24.68 2.89 14.78
C LYS A 630 -25.05 3.20 13.33
N LYS A 631 -24.14 2.87 12.42
CA LYS A 631 -24.36 2.91 10.97
C LYS A 631 -23.71 1.72 10.30
N VAL A 632 -24.24 1.31 9.17
CA VAL A 632 -23.62 0.35 8.26
C VAL A 632 -22.27 0.88 7.80
N ARG A 633 -21.26 0.01 7.83
CA ARG A 633 -19.88 0.36 7.42
C ARG A 633 -19.34 -0.52 6.30
N ILE A 634 -19.96 -1.68 6.06
CA ILE A 634 -19.43 -2.72 5.17
C ILE A 634 -20.52 -3.19 4.20
N PHE A 635 -20.10 -3.43 2.96
CA PHE A 635 -20.82 -4.21 1.97
C PHE A 635 -20.18 -5.60 1.84
N GLN A 636 -20.95 -6.66 2.05
CA GLN A 636 -20.51 -8.07 1.90
C GLN A 636 -20.99 -8.57 0.54
N TRP A 637 -20.07 -8.88 -0.37
CA TRP A 637 -20.42 -9.34 -1.73
C TRP A 637 -21.17 -10.67 -1.69
N THR A 638 -22.25 -10.74 -2.46
CA THR A 638 -23.12 -11.92 -2.61
C THR A 638 -22.68 -12.80 -3.77
N GLY A 639 -23.17 -14.04 -3.79
CA GLY A 639 -23.04 -14.93 -4.95
C GLY A 639 -21.59 -15.21 -5.33
N ASN A 640 -21.29 -15.05 -6.63
CA ASN A 640 -19.95 -15.32 -7.16
C ASN A 640 -18.85 -14.36 -6.65
N CYS A 641 -19.19 -13.29 -5.94
CA CYS A 641 -18.24 -12.31 -5.41
C CYS A 641 -17.33 -11.69 -6.49
N LEU A 642 -17.80 -11.56 -7.73
CA LEU A 642 -17.08 -10.95 -8.86
C LEU A 642 -17.69 -9.59 -9.26
N PRO A 643 -17.64 -8.56 -8.38
CA PRO A 643 -18.19 -7.25 -8.68
C PRO A 643 -17.48 -6.58 -9.87
N SER A 644 -18.24 -5.77 -10.60
CA SER A 644 -17.66 -4.85 -11.59
C SER A 644 -16.92 -3.70 -10.91
N GLN A 645 -16.09 -2.98 -11.67
CA GLN A 645 -15.45 -1.75 -11.20
C GLN A 645 -16.47 -0.72 -10.70
N ASP A 646 -17.62 -0.59 -11.38
CA ASP A 646 -18.68 0.33 -10.98
C ASP A 646 -19.36 -0.07 -9.67
N ALA A 647 -19.57 -1.37 -9.46
CA ALA A 647 -20.11 -1.85 -8.19
C ALA A 647 -19.14 -1.52 -7.04
N VAL A 648 -17.84 -1.82 -7.19
CA VAL A 648 -16.85 -1.49 -6.16
C VAL A 648 -16.76 0.04 -5.95
N ARG A 649 -16.73 0.83 -7.02
CA ARG A 649 -16.75 2.30 -6.97
C ARG A 649 -17.91 2.81 -6.11
N LEU A 650 -19.12 2.31 -6.36
CA LEU A 650 -20.32 2.74 -5.66
C LEU A 650 -20.28 2.43 -4.16
N THR A 651 -19.61 1.35 -3.74
CA THR A 651 -19.39 1.09 -2.30
C THR A 651 -18.56 2.20 -1.66
N TYR A 652 -17.43 2.59 -2.27
CA TYR A 652 -16.57 3.66 -1.75
C TYR A 652 -17.24 5.03 -1.78
N GLU A 653 -17.95 5.36 -2.86
CA GLU A 653 -18.72 6.61 -2.96
C GLU A 653 -19.86 6.68 -1.93
N SER A 654 -20.40 5.53 -1.53
CA SER A 654 -21.37 5.42 -0.43
C SER A 654 -20.74 5.45 0.97
N GLY A 655 -19.42 5.62 1.08
CA GLY A 655 -18.69 5.60 2.35
C GLY A 655 -18.57 4.22 2.99
N LEU A 656 -18.71 3.15 2.19
CA LEU A 656 -18.64 1.76 2.64
C LEU A 656 -17.28 1.13 2.32
N LEU A 657 -16.82 0.27 3.21
CA LEU A 657 -15.80 -0.73 2.92
C LEU A 657 -16.47 -1.96 2.27
N ASN A 658 -15.71 -2.82 1.60
CA ASN A 658 -16.27 -4.03 0.99
C ASN A 658 -15.39 -5.27 1.24
N ILE A 659 -16.03 -6.43 1.39
CA ILE A 659 -15.40 -7.73 1.67
C ILE A 659 -16.16 -8.87 0.96
N ASN A 660 -15.51 -10.03 0.88
CA ASN A 660 -15.93 -11.31 0.26
C ASN A 660 -15.25 -11.57 -1.09
N GLY A 661 -15.27 -12.84 -1.48
CA GLY A 661 -14.39 -13.42 -2.49
C GLY A 661 -13.05 -13.89 -1.90
N GLY A 662 -12.24 -14.50 -2.76
CA GLY A 662 -10.95 -15.09 -2.40
C GLY A 662 -11.07 -16.46 -1.74
N ASP A 663 -10.35 -17.45 -2.25
CA ASP A 663 -10.56 -18.86 -1.89
C ASP A 663 -9.44 -19.42 -1.00
N THR A 664 -9.31 -18.89 0.23
CA THR A 664 -8.38 -19.48 1.21
C THR A 664 -9.01 -20.72 1.85
N ILE A 665 -8.72 -21.89 1.26
CA ILE A 665 -9.28 -23.21 1.60
C ILE A 665 -8.21 -24.29 1.83
N ILE A 666 -6.97 -23.89 2.12
CA ILE A 666 -5.89 -24.83 2.45
C ILE A 666 -6.29 -25.73 3.62
N THR A 667 -6.13 -27.04 3.46
CA THR A 667 -6.46 -28.08 4.47
C THR A 667 -5.38 -29.14 4.49
N ASN A 668 -5.41 -30.08 5.43
CA ASN A 668 -4.43 -31.16 5.48
C ASN A 668 -4.49 -32.09 4.25
N SER A 669 -5.68 -32.25 3.64
CA SER A 669 -5.86 -33.03 2.40
C SER A 669 -5.53 -32.26 1.13
N ASN A 670 -5.45 -30.93 1.20
CA ASN A 670 -5.07 -30.04 0.10
C ASN A 670 -4.08 -29.00 0.63
N ARG A 671 -2.88 -29.47 1.00
CA ARG A 671 -1.86 -28.68 1.72
C ARG A 671 -0.95 -27.95 0.74
N THR A 672 -1.51 -26.96 0.06
CA THR A 672 -0.82 -26.17 -0.98
C THR A 672 -1.08 -24.68 -0.78
N LEU A 673 -0.04 -23.86 -0.99
CA LEU A 673 -0.13 -22.39 -0.94
C LEU A 673 -0.93 -21.83 -2.10
N THR A 674 -1.18 -22.59 -3.16
CA THR A 674 -2.12 -22.18 -4.23
C THR A 674 -3.57 -22.09 -3.74
N ALA A 675 -3.89 -22.70 -2.59
CA ALA A 675 -5.18 -22.63 -1.91
C ALA A 675 -5.23 -21.52 -0.84
N VAL A 676 -4.35 -20.52 -0.93
CA VAL A 676 -4.32 -19.34 -0.05
C VAL A 676 -4.40 -18.08 -0.92
N ALA A 677 -5.52 -17.36 -0.81
CA ALA A 677 -5.80 -16.18 -1.63
C ALA A 677 -4.93 -14.96 -1.23
N PRO A 678 -4.76 -13.95 -2.10
CA PRO A 678 -4.14 -12.68 -1.73
C PRO A 678 -5.03 -11.84 -0.78
N LEU A 679 -4.61 -10.61 -0.45
CA LEU A 679 -5.42 -9.69 0.36
C LEU A 679 -6.67 -9.19 -0.37
N GLY A 680 -6.65 -9.17 -1.70
CA GLY A 680 -7.73 -8.64 -2.51
C GLY A 680 -7.33 -8.52 -3.97
N ILE A 681 -8.12 -7.74 -4.70
CA ILE A 681 -7.95 -7.49 -6.14
C ILE A 681 -8.30 -6.04 -6.46
N SER A 682 -7.50 -5.42 -7.33
CA SER A 682 -7.80 -4.09 -7.85
C SER A 682 -8.92 -4.16 -8.90
N ARG A 683 -9.90 -3.27 -8.79
CA ARG A 683 -10.98 -3.05 -9.75
C ARG A 683 -10.88 -1.61 -10.24
N GLY A 684 -10.05 -1.39 -11.26
CA GLY A 684 -9.59 -0.05 -11.63
C GLY A 684 -8.79 0.58 -10.49
N LYS A 685 -9.11 1.83 -10.12
CA LYS A 685 -8.50 2.53 -8.98
C LYS A 685 -9.04 2.08 -7.60
N TRP A 686 -10.07 1.25 -7.58
CA TRP A 686 -10.71 0.76 -6.35
C TRP A 686 -10.19 -0.60 -5.97
N PHE A 687 -10.39 -0.99 -4.71
CA PHE A 687 -9.90 -2.26 -4.20
C PHE A 687 -11.05 -3.09 -3.62
N GLN A 688 -11.15 -4.35 -4.06
CA GLN A 688 -12.01 -5.36 -3.44
C GLN A 688 -11.15 -6.16 -2.46
N VAL A 689 -11.50 -6.11 -1.18
CA VAL A 689 -10.78 -6.88 -0.15
C VAL A 689 -11.37 -8.29 -0.06
N PHE A 690 -10.53 -9.32 -0.03
CA PHE A 690 -10.99 -10.70 0.12
C PHE A 690 -11.17 -11.08 1.58
N ALA A 691 -12.08 -12.02 1.81
CA ALA A 691 -12.21 -12.66 3.11
C ALA A 691 -10.90 -13.42 3.43
N PRO A 692 -10.33 -13.31 4.64
CA PRO A 692 -9.07 -14.00 4.97
C PRO A 692 -9.16 -15.53 4.89
N ASN A 693 -10.31 -16.09 5.24
CA ASN A 693 -10.63 -17.51 5.20
C ASN A 693 -12.07 -17.68 4.70
N GLN A 694 -12.35 -18.79 4.03
CA GLN A 694 -13.66 -19.10 3.43
C GLN A 694 -14.72 -19.52 4.45
N ASN A 695 -15.99 -19.37 4.06
CA ASN A 695 -17.15 -19.70 4.87
C ASN A 695 -17.49 -21.19 4.87
N GLU A 696 -18.53 -21.60 5.58
CA GLU A 696 -18.98 -23.00 5.68
C GLU A 696 -19.51 -23.59 4.36
N ASN A 697 -19.92 -22.75 3.41
CA ASN A 697 -20.54 -23.19 2.16
C ASN A 697 -19.60 -24.12 1.37
N VAL A 698 -18.32 -23.76 1.27
CA VAL A 698 -17.30 -24.55 0.54
C VAL A 698 -16.95 -25.87 1.22
N TYR A 699 -17.21 -26.00 2.53
CA TYR A 699 -16.97 -27.22 3.30
C TYR A 699 -18.19 -28.15 3.36
N THR A 700 -19.35 -27.71 2.86
CA THR A 700 -20.63 -28.42 2.93
C THR A 700 -21.22 -28.74 1.55
N GLU A 701 -20.39 -28.72 0.50
CA GLU A 701 -20.81 -28.90 -0.90
C GLU A 701 -21.99 -28.00 -1.25
N LEU A 702 -21.82 -26.69 -1.05
CA LEU A 702 -22.85 -25.69 -1.33
C LEU A 702 -24.11 -25.90 -0.47
N TRP A 703 -23.92 -26.24 0.80
CA TRP A 703 -24.99 -26.52 1.77
C TRP A 703 -25.90 -27.73 1.43
N ILE A 704 -25.47 -28.61 0.51
CA ILE A 704 -26.26 -29.80 0.11
C ILE A 704 -26.04 -30.97 1.09
N ARG A 705 -24.84 -31.13 1.67
CA ARG A 705 -24.51 -32.23 2.60
C ARG A 705 -23.32 -31.89 3.49
N ASN A 706 -22.83 -32.87 4.26
CA ASN A 706 -21.66 -32.71 5.13
C ASN A 706 -21.75 -31.51 6.08
N TYR A 707 -22.91 -31.24 6.67
CA TYR A 707 -23.16 -30.04 7.50
C TYR A 707 -22.20 -29.84 8.68
N TYR A 708 -21.43 -30.86 9.08
CA TYR A 708 -20.36 -30.77 10.08
C TYR A 708 -19.01 -30.27 9.51
N GLY A 709 -18.91 -30.10 8.19
CA GLY A 709 -17.66 -29.92 7.44
C GLY A 709 -16.88 -28.67 7.81
N TYR A 710 -17.56 -27.62 8.27
CA TYR A 710 -16.93 -26.35 8.63
C TYR A 710 -15.86 -26.48 9.71
N ARG A 711 -15.89 -27.51 10.56
CA ARG A 711 -14.83 -27.79 11.55
C ARG A 711 -13.43 -27.85 10.93
N ARG A 712 -13.32 -28.17 9.63
CA ARG A 712 -12.05 -28.24 8.89
C ARG A 712 -11.39 -26.87 8.71
N ILE A 713 -12.10 -25.76 8.91
CA ILE A 713 -11.51 -24.41 8.91
C ILE A 713 -10.37 -24.27 9.94
N MET A 714 -10.42 -25.04 11.04
CA MET A 714 -9.34 -25.06 12.03
C MET A 714 -8.02 -25.59 11.45
N GLU A 715 -8.08 -26.47 10.43
CA GLU A 715 -6.89 -26.89 9.67
C GLU A 715 -6.30 -25.69 8.92
N THR A 716 -7.15 -24.90 8.26
CA THR A 716 -6.77 -23.66 7.56
C THR A 716 -6.14 -22.65 8.51
N PHE A 717 -6.72 -22.44 9.71
CA PHE A 717 -6.15 -21.54 10.71
C PHE A 717 -4.74 -21.96 11.16
N SER A 718 -4.50 -23.25 11.32
CA SER A 718 -3.20 -23.81 11.68
C SER A 718 -2.17 -23.68 10.54
N LEU A 719 -2.56 -24.06 9.32
CA LEU A 719 -1.68 -24.05 8.14
C LEU A 719 -1.33 -22.64 7.65
N THR A 720 -2.14 -21.64 8.02
CA THR A 720 -1.85 -20.22 7.74
C THR A 720 -1.18 -19.49 8.91
N GLU A 721 -0.86 -20.18 10.01
CA GLU A 721 -0.06 -19.66 11.12
C GLU A 721 1.43 -20.03 11.00
N SER A 722 1.70 -21.26 10.57
CA SER A 722 3.03 -21.86 10.61
C SER A 722 3.33 -22.64 9.32
N PRO A 723 4.56 -22.55 8.76
CA PRO A 723 5.74 -21.86 9.30
C PRO A 723 5.74 -20.34 9.10
N ARG A 724 4.73 -19.81 8.38
CA ARG A 724 4.57 -18.38 8.13
C ARG A 724 3.14 -18.00 8.45
N ARG A 725 2.96 -16.90 9.19
CA ARG A 725 1.63 -16.34 9.42
C ARG A 725 1.18 -15.61 8.16
N LEU A 726 0.26 -16.22 7.40
CA LEU A 726 -0.23 -15.74 6.11
C LEU A 726 -1.59 -15.05 6.22
N LYS A 727 -2.40 -15.40 7.23
CA LYS A 727 -3.77 -14.88 7.41
C LYS A 727 -4.08 -14.62 8.88
N PRO A 728 -4.92 -13.62 9.20
CA PRO A 728 -5.62 -13.59 10.50
C PRO A 728 -6.57 -14.80 10.62
N VAL A 729 -7.18 -14.99 11.80
CA VAL A 729 -8.29 -15.95 11.98
C VAL A 729 -9.59 -15.26 11.61
N ASN A 730 -10.26 -15.73 10.57
CA ASN A 730 -11.59 -15.25 10.16
C ASN A 730 -12.65 -16.33 10.34
N ILE A 731 -13.60 -16.13 11.25
CA ILE A 731 -14.78 -16.98 11.41
C ILE A 731 -15.91 -16.41 10.53
N TYR A 732 -15.97 -16.89 9.29
CA TYR A 732 -16.92 -16.44 8.27
C TYR A 732 -17.99 -17.51 8.04
N TYR A 733 -19.28 -17.14 8.13
CA TYR A 733 -20.39 -18.09 7.94
C TYR A 733 -21.70 -17.36 7.59
N HIS A 734 -22.82 -18.09 7.50
CA HIS A 734 -24.16 -17.54 7.21
C HIS A 734 -25.17 -17.89 8.31
N PHE A 735 -26.37 -17.28 8.29
CA PHE A 735 -27.41 -17.59 9.28
C PHE A 735 -27.84 -19.05 9.27
N TYR A 736 -27.89 -19.69 8.10
CA TYR A 736 -28.26 -21.11 8.00
C TYR A 736 -27.33 -22.04 8.78
N SER A 737 -26.12 -21.61 9.18
CA SER A 737 -25.27 -22.40 10.10
C SER A 737 -25.99 -22.78 11.41
N ALA A 738 -26.98 -21.99 11.83
CA ALA A 738 -27.82 -22.26 13.00
C ALA A 738 -29.15 -22.97 12.68
N SER A 739 -29.29 -23.58 11.50
CA SER A 739 -30.50 -24.34 11.11
C SER A 739 -30.39 -25.85 11.34
N LYS A 740 -29.18 -26.41 11.39
CA LYS A 740 -28.93 -27.85 11.56
C LYS A 740 -28.04 -28.11 12.77
N GLU A 741 -28.33 -29.17 13.53
CA GLU A 741 -27.58 -29.48 14.75
C GLU A 741 -26.09 -29.74 14.45
N ALA A 742 -25.81 -30.42 13.34
CA ALA A 742 -24.44 -30.74 12.91
C ALA A 742 -23.63 -29.48 12.56
N SER A 743 -24.22 -28.50 11.86
CA SER A 743 -23.55 -27.26 11.49
C SER A 743 -23.38 -26.32 12.68
N LEU A 744 -24.41 -26.21 13.52
CA LEU A 744 -24.34 -25.42 14.74
C LEU A 744 -23.27 -25.97 15.70
N THR A 745 -23.16 -27.30 15.80
CA THR A 745 -22.11 -27.96 16.57
C THR A 745 -20.72 -27.67 15.99
N ALA A 746 -20.55 -27.75 14.66
CA ALA A 746 -19.29 -27.40 14.01
C ALA A 746 -18.92 -25.93 14.25
N LEU A 747 -19.89 -25.02 14.14
CA LEU A 747 -19.67 -23.59 14.39
C LEU A 747 -19.24 -23.34 15.85
N ARG A 748 -19.90 -23.98 16.83
CA ARG A 748 -19.48 -23.92 18.24
C ARG A 748 -18.06 -24.42 18.44
N GLN A 749 -17.66 -25.51 17.79
CA GLN A 749 -16.28 -26.01 17.87
C GLN A 749 -15.26 -24.98 17.36
N VAL A 750 -15.58 -24.27 16.27
CA VAL A 750 -14.73 -23.22 15.70
C VAL A 750 -14.59 -22.04 16.66
N TYR A 751 -15.70 -21.58 17.25
CA TYR A 751 -15.68 -20.51 18.26
C TYR A 751 -14.96 -20.95 19.55
N ASP A 752 -15.25 -22.13 20.07
CA ASP A 752 -14.59 -22.68 21.26
C ASP A 752 -13.07 -22.81 21.04
N TRP A 753 -12.64 -23.22 19.84
CA TRP A 753 -11.23 -23.22 19.46
C TRP A 753 -10.62 -21.83 19.51
N ALA A 754 -11.27 -20.83 18.89
CA ALA A 754 -10.79 -19.46 18.83
C ALA A 754 -10.68 -18.81 20.21
N MET A 755 -11.69 -19.02 21.08
CA MET A 755 -11.67 -18.53 22.46
C MET A 755 -10.59 -19.21 23.33
N GLY A 756 -10.15 -20.41 22.94
CA GLY A 756 -9.02 -21.11 23.56
C GLY A 756 -7.65 -20.63 23.08
N GLN A 757 -7.57 -19.74 22.08
CA GLN A 757 -6.33 -19.19 21.55
C GLN A 757 -6.03 -17.80 22.10
N ARG A 758 -4.76 -17.39 22.04
CA ARG A 758 -4.34 -16.00 22.28
C ARG A 758 -4.52 -15.18 21.00
N LEU A 759 -5.72 -14.65 20.78
CA LEU A 759 -6.07 -13.84 19.61
C LEU A 759 -6.53 -12.43 20.00
N PHE A 760 -6.36 -11.48 19.08
CA PHE A 760 -6.84 -10.12 19.23
C PHE A 760 -8.11 -9.92 18.37
N GLY A 761 -9.27 -9.94 19.02
CA GLY A 761 -10.57 -9.68 18.39
C GLY A 761 -10.71 -8.25 17.90
N ILE A 762 -11.05 -8.05 16.63
CA ILE A 762 -11.32 -6.75 16.00
C ILE A 762 -12.59 -6.84 15.14
N PHE A 763 -13.24 -5.70 14.89
CA PHE A 763 -14.32 -5.67 13.89
C PHE A 763 -13.75 -5.91 12.49
N THR A 764 -14.56 -6.49 11.60
CA THR A 764 -14.18 -6.73 10.21
C THR A 764 -13.77 -5.42 9.52
N SER A 765 -14.42 -4.30 9.84
CA SER A 765 -14.09 -2.98 9.28
C SER A 765 -12.67 -2.54 9.59
N GLU A 766 -12.17 -2.83 10.79
CA GLU A 766 -10.81 -2.51 11.19
C GLU A 766 -9.77 -3.36 10.44
N TYR A 767 -10.11 -4.62 10.10
CA TYR A 767 -9.27 -5.43 9.20
C TYR A 767 -9.26 -4.86 7.78
N LEU A 768 -10.42 -4.46 7.27
CA LEU A 768 -10.52 -3.87 5.92
C LEU A 768 -9.71 -2.58 5.80
N GLU A 769 -9.76 -1.72 6.82
CA GLU A 769 -8.90 -0.53 6.89
C GLU A 769 -7.41 -0.91 6.86
N LYS A 770 -6.98 -1.95 7.59
CA LYS A 770 -5.58 -2.45 7.55
C LYS A 770 -5.20 -2.96 6.18
N ALA A 771 -6.08 -3.69 5.49
CA ALA A 771 -5.84 -4.19 4.15
C ALA A 771 -5.70 -3.04 3.12
N LEU A 772 -6.49 -1.98 3.25
CA LEU A 772 -6.36 -0.78 2.42
C LEU A 772 -5.09 0.01 2.75
N ASP A 773 -4.75 0.10 4.04
CA ASP A 773 -3.56 0.81 4.50
C ASP A 773 -2.27 0.07 4.13
N PHE A 774 -2.30 -1.27 4.01
CA PHE A 774 -1.20 -2.06 3.43
C PHE A 774 -0.81 -1.55 2.03
N ASN A 775 -1.81 -1.21 1.20
CA ASN A 775 -1.60 -0.72 -0.17
C ASN A 775 -1.04 0.71 -0.21
N ARG A 776 -1.31 1.51 0.83
CA ARG A 776 -0.89 2.93 0.93
C ARG A 776 0.40 3.12 1.72
N THR A 777 0.82 2.12 2.48
CA THR A 777 1.99 2.22 3.34
C THR A 777 3.25 2.42 2.49
N VAL A 778 4.01 3.46 2.78
CA VAL A 778 5.26 3.79 2.12
C VAL A 778 6.42 3.43 3.03
N ILE A 779 7.48 2.90 2.44
CA ILE A 779 8.76 2.66 3.11
C ILE A 779 9.81 3.49 2.38
N ALA A 780 10.56 4.29 3.12
CA ALA A 780 11.67 5.07 2.58
C ALA A 780 12.92 4.88 3.43
N ARG A 781 14.09 4.97 2.80
CA ARG A 781 15.37 5.09 3.49
C ARG A 781 15.62 6.55 3.83
N SER A 782 16.07 6.83 5.05
CA SER A 782 16.49 8.15 5.51
C SER A 782 17.84 7.99 6.21
N GLY A 783 18.95 8.11 5.48
CA GLY A 783 20.26 7.72 5.99
C GLY A 783 20.31 6.22 6.35
N ASP A 784 20.63 5.91 7.61
CA ASP A 784 20.75 4.54 8.15
C ASP A 784 19.45 3.99 8.77
N GLU A 785 18.35 4.74 8.71
CA GLU A 785 17.05 4.32 9.24
C GLU A 785 15.99 4.18 8.13
N TRP A 786 14.92 3.45 8.46
CA TRP A 786 13.72 3.35 7.64
C TRP A 786 12.66 4.30 8.16
N LEU A 787 12.11 5.12 7.29
CA LEU A 787 10.88 5.88 7.51
C LEU A 787 9.70 5.07 6.97
N VAL A 788 8.70 4.82 7.79
CA VAL A 788 7.45 4.18 7.40
C VAL A 788 6.31 5.16 7.60
N ARG A 789 5.47 5.35 6.58
CA ARG A 789 4.29 6.23 6.63
C ARG A 789 3.06 5.56 6.04
N ASN A 790 1.92 5.72 6.69
CA ASN A 790 0.63 5.20 6.24
C ASN A 790 -0.55 5.98 6.89
N GLY A 791 -1.78 5.52 6.66
CA GLY A 791 -3.00 6.12 7.23
C GLY A 791 -3.22 5.86 8.72
N GLY A 792 -2.38 5.06 9.36
CA GLY A 792 -2.38 4.81 10.80
C GLY A 792 -3.32 3.70 11.26
N SER A 793 -3.95 2.94 10.35
CA SER A 793 -4.76 1.78 10.70
C SER A 793 -3.94 0.49 10.74
N LEU A 794 -2.92 0.36 9.89
CA LEU A 794 -1.95 -0.74 9.93
C LEU A 794 -0.72 -0.33 10.76
N ARG A 795 -0.53 -1.00 11.90
CA ARG A 795 0.50 -0.64 12.91
C ARG A 795 1.49 -1.76 13.21
N GLN A 796 1.52 -2.76 12.35
CA GLN A 796 2.38 -3.91 12.51
C GLN A 796 3.31 -4.02 11.31
N LEU A 797 4.60 -4.01 11.60
CA LEU A 797 5.65 -4.29 10.63
C LEU A 797 6.32 -5.62 10.95
N ARG A 798 6.98 -6.20 9.98
CA ARG A 798 7.76 -7.43 10.08
C ARG A 798 9.11 -7.25 9.41
N ILE A 799 10.15 -7.80 10.01
CA ILE A 799 11.49 -7.86 9.43
C ILE A 799 12.12 -9.22 9.79
N PRO A 800 12.98 -9.83 8.96
CA PRO A 800 13.70 -11.03 9.38
C PRO A 800 14.45 -10.79 10.70
N SER A 801 14.33 -11.72 11.66
CA SER A 801 14.94 -11.58 12.99
C SER A 801 16.46 -11.40 12.93
N ARG A 802 17.11 -12.01 11.91
CA ARG A 802 18.53 -11.84 11.59
C ARG A 802 18.95 -10.41 11.24
N ALA A 803 18.01 -9.50 10.95
CA ALA A 803 18.31 -8.11 10.62
C ALA A 803 18.73 -7.27 11.84
N GLY A 804 18.43 -7.73 13.06
CA GLY A 804 18.70 -7.00 14.30
C GLY A 804 17.43 -6.56 15.03
N PHE A 805 17.61 -5.88 16.16
CA PHE A 805 16.56 -5.40 17.06
C PHE A 805 16.20 -3.95 16.73
N PRO A 806 14.94 -3.52 16.87
CA PRO A 806 14.61 -2.11 16.75
C PRO A 806 15.22 -1.31 17.91
N LEU A 807 15.75 -0.14 17.58
CA LEU A 807 16.02 0.90 18.57
C LEU A 807 14.69 1.47 19.06
N LEU A 808 14.44 1.40 20.37
CA LEU A 808 13.24 1.93 21.01
C LEU A 808 13.57 3.25 21.71
N ASP A 809 13.62 4.34 20.94
CA ASP A 809 13.85 5.70 21.42
C ASP A 809 12.62 6.61 21.21
N ASP A 810 12.74 7.87 21.63
CA ASP A 810 11.63 8.83 21.64
C ASP A 810 11.15 9.20 20.22
N ASP A 811 12.03 9.07 19.21
CA ASP A 811 11.74 9.42 17.81
C ASP A 811 11.25 8.23 16.97
N SER A 812 11.44 7.00 17.46
CA SER A 812 11.08 5.78 16.73
C SER A 812 9.58 5.60 16.48
N ASN A 813 8.74 6.10 17.39
CA ASN A 813 7.32 5.75 17.52
C ASN A 813 7.06 4.23 17.52
N LEU A 814 7.92 3.46 18.21
CA LEU A 814 7.78 2.02 18.38
C LEU A 814 7.44 1.68 19.84
N ALA A 815 6.30 1.01 20.04
CA ALA A 815 5.85 0.56 21.36
C ALA A 815 6.62 -0.67 21.84
N GLY A 816 7.08 -1.51 20.91
CA GLY A 816 7.87 -2.69 21.23
C GLY A 816 8.02 -3.62 20.04
N TYR A 817 8.36 -4.88 20.32
CA TYR A 817 8.51 -5.91 19.30
C TYR A 817 8.34 -7.32 19.89
N SER A 818 8.07 -8.28 19.01
CA SER A 818 7.97 -9.70 19.34
C SER A 818 8.60 -10.56 18.24
N ASP A 819 9.04 -11.77 18.57
CA ASP A 819 9.58 -12.71 17.59
C ASP A 819 8.59 -13.87 17.33
N LEU A 820 8.45 -14.27 16.07
CA LEU A 820 7.68 -15.43 15.62
C LEU A 820 8.44 -16.13 14.48
N GLY A 821 8.99 -17.31 14.77
CA GLY A 821 9.88 -18.01 13.85
C GLY A 821 11.09 -17.13 13.47
N ASP A 822 11.36 -17.03 12.17
CA ASP A 822 12.47 -16.21 11.64
C ASP A 822 12.09 -14.74 11.41
N SER A 823 10.93 -14.31 11.92
CA SER A 823 10.42 -12.94 11.75
C SER A 823 10.31 -12.21 13.08
N ARG A 824 10.74 -10.95 13.07
CA ARG A 824 10.56 -9.97 14.14
C ARG A 824 9.44 -9.00 13.76
N TYR A 825 8.45 -8.91 14.63
CA TYR A 825 7.27 -8.07 14.51
C TYR A 825 7.51 -6.77 15.27
N LEU A 826 7.45 -5.62 14.60
CA LEU A 826 7.66 -4.29 15.19
C LEU A 826 6.30 -3.61 15.40
N HIS A 827 6.00 -3.17 16.63
CA HIS A 827 4.71 -2.58 16.98
C HIS A 827 4.81 -1.07 16.89
N MET A 828 4.16 -0.48 15.89
CA MET A 828 4.09 0.97 15.73
C MET A 828 3.14 1.57 16.75
N GLY A 829 3.47 2.77 17.23
CA GLY A 829 2.55 3.61 18.00
C GLY A 829 1.43 4.19 17.12
N THR A 830 0.82 5.27 17.62
CA THR A 830 -0.26 5.98 16.92
C THR A 830 0.26 6.96 15.87
N GLY A 831 -0.59 7.41 14.95
CA GLY A 831 -0.28 8.52 14.04
C GLY A 831 0.25 8.16 12.65
N GLY A 832 0.47 6.88 12.35
CA GLY A 832 0.77 6.43 10.98
C GLY A 832 2.19 6.72 10.49
N GLU A 833 3.12 7.07 11.39
CA GLU A 833 4.54 7.22 11.07
C GLU A 833 5.40 6.42 12.06
N ALA A 834 6.49 5.78 11.59
CA ALA A 834 7.52 5.22 12.46
C ALA A 834 8.90 5.36 11.85
N ARG A 835 9.92 5.49 12.70
CA ARG A 835 11.34 5.46 12.32
C ARG A 835 11.97 4.19 12.87
N VAL A 836 12.48 3.33 11.99
CA VAL A 836 13.05 2.04 12.35
C VAL A 836 14.56 2.08 12.13
N ARG A 837 15.30 2.18 13.24
CA ARG A 837 16.74 1.95 13.29
C ARG A 837 17.01 0.58 13.89
N LEU A 838 17.96 -0.17 13.33
CA LEU A 838 18.27 -1.52 13.79
C LEU A 838 19.60 -1.57 14.55
N THR A 839 19.64 -2.38 15.61
CA THR A 839 20.81 -2.61 16.46
C THR A 839 21.11 -4.10 16.57
N ALA A 840 22.36 -4.46 16.88
CA ALA A 840 22.76 -5.86 17.04
C ALA A 840 22.19 -6.49 18.34
N THR A 841 21.89 -5.68 19.35
CA THR A 841 21.37 -6.12 20.65
C THR A 841 20.04 -5.42 20.98
N PRO A 842 19.18 -6.04 21.82
CA PRO A 842 17.94 -5.42 22.27
C PRO A 842 18.16 -4.03 22.88
N SER A 843 17.23 -3.11 22.61
CA SER A 843 17.21 -1.79 23.25
C SER A 843 17.09 -1.91 24.77
N ALA A 844 17.78 -1.03 25.49
CA ALA A 844 17.58 -0.88 26.93
C ALA A 844 16.28 -0.12 27.19
N GLY A 845 15.41 -0.65 28.05
CA GLY A 845 14.15 -0.02 28.43
C GLY A 845 12.94 -0.93 28.22
N VAL A 846 11.77 -0.38 28.50
CA VAL A 846 10.51 -1.14 28.47
C VAL A 846 10.04 -1.32 27.04
N SER A 847 9.63 -2.54 26.69
CA SER A 847 9.05 -2.89 25.39
C SER A 847 7.72 -3.60 25.59
N VAL A 848 6.72 -3.26 24.78
CA VAL A 848 5.51 -4.09 24.65
C VAL A 848 5.88 -5.32 23.83
N GLU A 849 5.89 -6.50 24.44
CA GLU A 849 6.10 -7.77 23.73
C GLU A 849 4.80 -8.26 23.11
N SER A 850 3.67 -8.09 23.80
CA SER A 850 2.38 -8.37 23.19
C SER A 850 1.23 -7.68 23.90
N ALA A 851 0.23 -7.23 23.14
CA ALA A 851 -1.04 -6.74 23.67
C ALA A 851 -2.20 -7.14 22.74
N ALA A 852 -3.21 -7.86 23.24
CA ALA A 852 -4.41 -8.19 22.46
C ALA A 852 -5.44 -7.03 22.49
N ALA A 853 -4.95 -5.82 22.23
CA ALA A 853 -5.72 -4.57 22.26
C ALA A 853 -5.06 -3.52 21.37
N ARG A 854 -5.85 -2.56 20.91
CA ARG A 854 -5.40 -1.46 20.04
C ARG A 854 -4.77 -0.36 20.89
N LEU A 855 -3.58 0.09 20.51
CA LEU A 855 -2.97 1.28 21.12
C LEU A 855 -3.75 2.53 20.67
N THR A 856 -4.41 3.24 21.58
CA THR A 856 -5.16 4.46 21.25
C THR A 856 -4.35 5.73 21.47
N ASP A 857 -3.31 5.64 22.29
CA ASP A 857 -2.32 6.70 22.54
C ASP A 857 -0.99 6.06 22.91
N PHE A 858 0.13 6.69 22.54
CA PHE A 858 1.47 6.19 22.84
C PHE A 858 2.48 7.34 22.93
N SER A 859 3.29 7.31 23.99
CA SER A 859 4.45 8.18 24.15
C SER A 859 5.57 7.48 24.92
N ARG A 860 6.80 7.82 24.56
CA ARG A 860 8.03 7.37 25.23
C ARG A 860 8.87 8.60 25.57
N ASN A 861 9.53 8.54 26.73
CA ASN A 861 10.52 9.53 27.13
C ASN A 861 11.65 8.81 27.88
N GLY A 862 12.72 8.52 27.15
CA GLY A 862 13.82 7.68 27.61
C GLY A 862 13.33 6.30 28.06
N LYS A 863 13.55 5.96 29.34
CA LYS A 863 13.11 4.67 29.90
C LYS A 863 11.63 4.64 30.29
N ASN A 864 10.96 5.80 30.32
CA ASN A 864 9.56 5.90 30.71
C ASN A 864 8.66 5.71 29.49
N MET A 865 7.52 5.09 29.72
CA MET A 865 6.57 4.77 28.65
C MET A 865 5.14 4.99 29.15
N ARG A 866 4.32 5.66 28.35
CA ARG A 866 2.89 5.84 28.62
C ARG A 866 2.09 5.48 27.38
N PHE A 867 1.04 4.71 27.55
CA PHE A 867 0.13 4.37 26.46
C PHE A 867 -1.28 4.12 26.95
N SER A 868 -2.23 4.25 26.03
CA SER A 868 -3.61 3.84 26.24
C SER A 868 -3.94 2.69 25.29
N LEU A 869 -4.73 1.73 25.77
CA LEU A 869 -5.16 0.55 25.03
C LEU A 869 -6.69 0.48 25.02
N SER A 870 -7.27 -0.06 23.94
CA SER A 870 -8.68 -0.41 23.88
C SER A 870 -8.85 -1.83 23.33
N GLY A 871 -9.56 -2.68 24.07
CA GLY A 871 -9.87 -4.06 23.68
C GLY A 871 -11.36 -4.36 23.80
N TYR A 872 -11.90 -5.18 22.88
CA TYR A 872 -13.32 -5.58 22.89
C TYR A 872 -13.62 -6.78 23.78
N THR A 873 -12.59 -7.47 24.25
CA THR A 873 -12.66 -8.59 25.19
C THR A 873 -11.58 -8.38 26.25
N PRO A 874 -11.66 -9.03 27.43
CA PRO A 874 -10.56 -9.02 28.39
C PRO A 874 -9.24 -9.43 27.73
N PHE A 875 -8.15 -8.72 28.05
CA PHE A 875 -6.88 -8.86 27.36
C PHE A 875 -5.69 -8.79 28.33
N THR A 876 -4.54 -9.23 27.82
CA THR A 876 -3.27 -9.17 28.57
C THR A 876 -2.26 -8.31 27.81
N VAL A 877 -1.44 -7.59 28.58
CA VAL A 877 -0.31 -6.81 28.10
C VAL A 877 0.95 -7.39 28.70
N LYS A 878 1.85 -7.91 27.86
CA LYS A 878 3.15 -8.44 28.27
C LYS A 878 4.22 -7.39 27.97
N LEU A 879 4.94 -7.00 29.02
CA LEU A 879 5.98 -5.98 28.99
C LEU A 879 7.32 -6.61 29.36
N THR A 880 8.33 -6.37 28.52
CA THR A 880 9.72 -6.78 28.78
C THR A 880 10.57 -5.59 29.22
N GLY A 881 11.69 -5.86 29.89
CA GLY A 881 12.63 -4.81 30.31
C GLY A 881 12.11 -3.94 31.45
N THR A 882 11.15 -4.45 32.25
CA THR A 882 10.50 -3.72 33.34
C THR A 882 11.22 -3.83 34.69
N ASN A 883 12.40 -4.43 34.75
CA ASN A 883 13.13 -4.61 36.00
C ASN A 883 13.47 -3.27 36.67
N GLY A 884 12.99 -3.07 37.90
CA GLY A 884 13.21 -1.83 38.65
C GLY A 884 12.26 -0.69 38.25
N CYS A 885 11.23 -0.98 37.45
CA CYS A 885 10.20 -0.02 37.08
C CYS A 885 9.01 -0.08 38.05
N THR A 886 8.19 0.98 38.02
CA THR A 886 6.89 1.08 38.68
C THR A 886 5.83 1.22 37.61
N ILE A 887 4.78 0.40 37.69
CA ILE A 887 3.63 0.41 36.78
C ILE A 887 2.45 1.07 37.48
N HIS A 888 1.80 1.98 36.78
CA HIS A 888 0.55 2.62 37.17
C HIS A 888 -0.48 2.34 36.07
N ALA A 889 -1.52 1.58 36.40
CA ALA A 889 -2.63 1.26 35.50
C ALA A 889 -3.89 2.00 35.97
N ASP A 890 -4.44 2.86 35.12
CA ASP A 890 -5.59 3.72 35.41
C ASP A 890 -5.45 4.48 36.74
N ASN A 891 -6.39 4.28 37.66
CA ASN A 891 -6.40 4.85 39.02
C ASN A 891 -5.94 3.83 40.08
N ALA A 892 -5.37 2.69 39.68
CA ALA A 892 -4.89 1.68 40.61
C ALA A 892 -3.63 2.15 41.35
N THR A 893 -3.37 1.60 42.54
CA THR A 893 -2.15 1.94 43.27
C THR A 893 -0.91 1.50 42.48
N PRO A 894 0.08 2.38 42.23
CA PRO A 894 1.30 1.99 41.54
C PRO A 894 2.03 0.86 42.26
N TYR A 895 2.59 -0.09 41.51
CA TYR A 895 3.36 -1.19 42.07
C TYR A 895 4.69 -1.40 41.36
N SER A 896 5.71 -1.79 42.12
CA SER A 896 7.05 -2.07 41.57
C SER A 896 7.15 -3.50 41.05
N VAL A 897 7.90 -3.67 39.97
CA VAL A 897 8.07 -4.95 39.27
C VAL A 897 9.54 -5.37 39.21
N LYS A 898 9.77 -6.69 39.23
CA LYS A 898 11.08 -7.32 39.13
C LYS A 898 11.08 -8.26 37.92
N GLY A 899 11.84 -7.92 36.88
CA GLY A 899 11.80 -8.63 35.59
C GLY A 899 10.55 -8.32 34.77
N ASP A 900 10.35 -9.08 33.70
CA ASP A 900 9.22 -8.94 32.77
C ASP A 900 7.88 -9.13 33.47
N THR A 901 6.85 -8.42 33.00
CA THR A 901 5.56 -8.32 33.70
C THR A 901 4.40 -8.51 32.73
N THR A 902 3.36 -9.19 33.19
CA THR A 902 2.07 -9.28 32.50
C THR A 902 1.00 -8.54 33.29
N VAL A 903 0.25 -7.66 32.62
CA VAL A 903 -0.91 -6.96 33.17
C VAL A 903 -2.17 -7.51 32.52
N THR A 904 -3.15 -7.90 33.32
CA THR A 904 -4.47 -8.34 32.84
C THR A 904 -5.47 -7.22 33.00
N LEU A 905 -6.21 -6.92 31.94
CA LEU A 905 -7.17 -5.82 31.86
C LEU A 905 -8.51 -6.35 31.38
N THR A 906 -9.59 -5.70 31.82
CA THR A 906 -10.94 -5.99 31.33
C THR A 906 -11.12 -5.45 29.91
N GLU A 907 -12.25 -5.78 29.28
CA GLU A 907 -12.66 -5.09 28.05
C GLU A 907 -12.85 -3.59 28.31
N GLY A 908 -12.62 -2.77 27.28
CA GLY A 908 -12.69 -1.32 27.35
C GLY A 908 -11.34 -0.63 27.18
N SER A 909 -11.28 0.65 27.58
CA SER A 909 -10.10 1.51 27.45
C SER A 909 -9.35 1.64 28.78
N HIS A 910 -8.03 1.47 28.74
CA HIS A 910 -7.14 1.50 29.89
C HIS A 910 -5.88 2.30 29.59
N ALA A 911 -5.37 3.07 30.55
CA ALA A 911 -4.12 3.82 30.46
C ALA A 911 -3.05 3.21 31.36
N LEU A 912 -1.85 3.01 30.82
CA LEU A 912 -0.70 2.50 31.56
C LEU A 912 0.45 3.51 31.48
N ALA A 913 1.07 3.76 32.63
CA ALA A 913 2.30 4.52 32.76
C ALA A 913 3.35 3.68 33.47
N ILE A 914 4.52 3.55 32.84
CA ILE A 914 5.66 2.80 33.34
C ILE A 914 6.80 3.80 33.57
N THR A 915 7.25 3.88 34.82
CA THR A 915 8.36 4.75 35.22
C THR A 915 9.52 3.90 35.70
N CYS A 916 10.70 4.06 35.10
CA CYS A 916 11.89 3.28 35.41
C CYS A 916 13.00 4.15 35.95
N LYS A 917 13.78 3.62 36.91
CA LYS A 917 14.92 4.33 37.51
C LYS A 917 16.19 4.22 36.66
#